data_AF-A0A0F8UNR0-F1
#
_entry.id   AF-A0A0F8UNR0-F1
#
_cell.length_a   1.000
_cell.length_b   1.000
_cell.length_c   1.000
_cell.angle_alpha   90.00
_cell.angle_beta   90.00
_cell.angle_gamma   90.00
#
_symmetry.space_group_name_H-M   'P 1'
#
loop_
_entity.id
_entity.type
_entity.pdbx_description
1 polymer ?
#
loop_
_entity_poly.entity_id
_entity_poly.type
_entity_poly.pdbx_seq_one_letter_code
_entity_poly.pdbx_strand_id
1 'polypeptide(L)'
;MGNPPASVRLALEAVCTLLGHKVDSWKTIQGIVRKDDFIASIVNYDNERQMTRNHRLKMQSEFLSKEDFTYERVNRASKACGPLVQWVEAQVNYSEILDRVGPLREEVDQLEEQALQTKAEAQAIENTINDLESSIATYKAEYAALISETQAIKTEMSRVQFKVDRSVRLLDSLASERTRWEEGSKSFETQISTLVGDVLIAAAFLAYAGFYDQQFRKAMIDDWVNQLVQSGINLKPHNPITEYLSNADERLTWQDHSLPVDDLCTENAIILKRYNRYPLIIDPSGRVTEFLQKESSDRKLTVTSFLDDSFVKQLESALRFGNPILIQDAEYLDPIINHVLNKEYQKTGGRVLIQLGKQEIDFSPAFKLFLSTRDPSASFPPDVCSRTTFVNFTVTQSSLQTQSLNEVLKFERPDVDARRTDLVKLQGEFKIHLRQLEKRLLQALNESRGNILDDDNVIETLETLKKEAAEISKKMVETEGVMTEVENITLKYSIIAKSCSAVFAVLEQLHHINHFYQFSLQYFVDIFNSVLYQNKRLAQEKDHSARVQIILRDLFITTYQRTSLGLIQKDRITFAMLLAQAAPYAMDKSIIDNILDESIAGADLSSSPDLKEQVMGRVSNMSLFRSHASTVSAEQWDQFFNEELAENVVPAVWDENTNEFDQLLRTLLLVKICRMDRFVPAAERFIVAVFSRELFEGSTDLRDIVDQVNATTPISLSSSPGFDASYKVDALVERMQATCANIAMGSNEGLESADKAINNAAAAGTWVQVKNVHLAPSWLQSLEKRLESLKPHKDFRLFLSMESSPKIPVNLIRASRVLMFEQPAGVRANMKDSLSSLTTRASKAPVEKARVYVLLCFLHAVVQERLRYAPSLGWKGFWEFNDSDYECSALIIDYWVDSIAQGRSNVAPQKLPWDMIRTLVTEMYGGKVDDHEDFQQLQRLVHSFLTPAAFEDEYKLVSGVENDECLTLPGQTSIRDFVEWVNRLPEREPPTYLGLPANAEKLLLVGHGKKMISDLAKVTSLLDEGEQLMIDA
;
A
#
# COMPACT_ATOMS: atom_id res chain seq x y z
N MET A 1 102.64 -10.10 -161.45
CA MET A 1 101.83 -10.41 -162.67
C MET A 1 100.70 -11.34 -162.24
N GLY A 2 99.44 -11.32 -162.65
CA GLY A 2 98.54 -10.50 -163.49
C GLY A 2 97.09 -11.00 -163.17
N ASN A 3 96.04 -10.25 -163.47
CA ASN A 3 94.65 -10.43 -162.96
C ASN A 3 94.08 -11.88 -162.95
N PRO A 4 93.33 -12.30 -161.89
CA PRO A 4 92.72 -13.64 -161.78
C PRO A 4 91.38 -13.77 -162.54
N PRO A 5 90.83 -15.01 -162.67
CA PRO A 5 89.54 -15.28 -163.33
C PRO A 5 88.37 -14.49 -162.73
N ALA A 6 87.41 -14.10 -163.58
CA ALA A 6 86.28 -13.23 -163.20
C ALA A 6 85.43 -13.78 -162.04
N SER A 7 85.26 -15.10 -161.95
CA SER A 7 84.51 -15.77 -160.88
C SER A 7 85.15 -15.60 -159.49
N VAL A 8 86.48 -15.58 -159.42
CA VAL A 8 87.22 -15.36 -158.16
C VAL A 8 87.10 -13.90 -157.71
N ARG A 9 87.09 -12.98 -158.67
CA ARG A 9 86.88 -11.56 -158.37
C ARG A 9 85.50 -11.30 -157.76
N LEU A 10 84.44 -11.87 -158.36
CA LEU A 10 83.07 -11.75 -157.85
C LEU A 10 82.92 -12.31 -156.43
N ALA A 11 83.55 -13.45 -156.13
CA ALA A 11 83.51 -14.06 -154.79
C ALA A 11 84.11 -13.17 -153.70
N LEU A 12 85.29 -12.60 -153.96
CA LEU A 12 85.94 -11.71 -152.99
C LEU A 12 85.25 -10.36 -152.89
N GLU A 13 84.66 -9.88 -153.98
CA GLU A 13 83.85 -8.66 -153.99
C GLU A 13 82.60 -8.82 -153.12
N ALA A 14 81.86 -9.93 -153.25
CA ALA A 14 80.68 -10.23 -152.44
C ALA A 14 81.00 -10.28 -150.92
N VAL A 15 82.11 -10.93 -150.53
CA VAL A 15 82.54 -11.00 -149.13
C VAL A 15 82.94 -9.61 -148.60
N CYS A 16 83.66 -8.82 -149.40
CA CYS A 16 84.03 -7.46 -149.01
C CYS A 16 82.80 -6.55 -148.87
N THR A 17 81.79 -6.69 -149.74
CA THR A 17 80.53 -5.96 -149.61
C THR A 17 79.72 -6.39 -148.40
N LEU A 18 79.78 -7.67 -148.00
CA LEU A 18 79.08 -8.16 -146.81
C LEU A 18 79.76 -7.70 -145.50
N LEU A 19 81.09 -7.54 -145.52
CA LEU A 19 81.87 -6.89 -144.46
C LEU A 19 81.75 -5.34 -144.46
N GLY A 20 80.89 -4.76 -145.30
CA GLY A 20 80.59 -3.32 -145.32
C GLY A 20 81.59 -2.43 -146.08
N HIS A 21 82.51 -3.01 -146.86
CA HIS A 21 83.47 -2.24 -147.67
C HIS A 21 82.96 -1.98 -149.10
N LYS A 22 83.10 -0.74 -149.59
CA LYS A 22 82.83 -0.38 -150.99
C LYS A 22 84.04 -0.71 -151.87
N VAL A 23 83.81 -1.43 -152.96
CA VAL A 23 84.87 -1.98 -153.80
C VAL A 23 84.79 -1.39 -155.21
N ASP A 24 85.68 -0.45 -155.53
CA ASP A 24 85.71 0.19 -156.85
C ASP A 24 86.85 -0.34 -157.76
N SER A 25 87.84 -1.08 -157.22
CA SER A 25 88.93 -1.66 -158.01
C SER A 25 89.59 -2.91 -157.37
N TRP A 26 90.21 -3.77 -158.19
CA TRP A 26 90.88 -5.01 -157.74
C TRP A 26 92.06 -4.77 -156.79
N LYS A 27 92.78 -3.64 -156.93
CA LYS A 27 93.86 -3.27 -156.00
C LYS A 27 93.34 -3.10 -154.57
N THR A 28 92.14 -2.57 -154.41
CA THR A 28 91.50 -2.36 -153.10
C THR A 28 91.18 -3.69 -152.42
N ILE A 29 90.69 -4.68 -153.18
CA ILE A 29 90.43 -6.04 -152.67
C ILE A 29 91.72 -6.71 -152.20
N GLN A 30 92.82 -6.62 -152.98
CA GLN A 30 94.12 -7.19 -152.57
C GLN A 30 94.65 -6.61 -151.26
N GLY A 31 94.43 -5.31 -151.02
CA GLY A 31 94.82 -4.65 -149.78
C GLY A 31 94.00 -5.14 -148.57
N ILE A 32 92.71 -5.43 -148.77
CA ILE A 32 91.82 -5.89 -147.71
C ILE A 32 92.09 -7.36 -147.36
N VAL A 33 92.30 -8.22 -148.36
CA VAL A 33 92.58 -9.65 -148.14
C VAL A 33 93.95 -9.90 -147.49
N ARG A 34 94.93 -8.99 -147.67
CA ARG A 34 96.24 -9.08 -147.03
C ARG A 34 96.28 -8.64 -145.56
N LYS A 35 95.21 -8.03 -145.03
CA LYS A 35 95.16 -7.69 -143.62
C LYS A 35 95.03 -8.96 -142.78
N ASP A 36 95.84 -9.06 -141.73
CA ASP A 36 95.87 -10.24 -140.85
C ASP A 36 94.49 -10.53 -140.21
N ASP A 37 93.64 -9.50 -140.04
CA ASP A 37 92.31 -9.60 -139.43
C ASP A 37 91.17 -10.02 -140.38
N PHE A 38 91.43 -10.20 -141.67
CA PHE A 38 90.36 -10.47 -142.65
C PHE A 38 89.57 -11.74 -142.32
N ILE A 39 90.25 -12.82 -141.92
CA ILE A 39 89.61 -14.09 -141.57
C ILE A 39 88.84 -13.98 -140.24
N ALA A 40 89.42 -13.29 -139.24
CA ALA A 40 88.76 -13.08 -137.95
C ALA A 40 87.44 -12.30 -138.11
N SER A 41 87.40 -11.34 -139.04
CA SER A 41 86.22 -10.55 -139.36
C SER A 41 85.07 -11.38 -139.97
N ILE A 42 85.39 -12.45 -140.70
CA ILE A 42 84.40 -13.38 -141.29
C ILE A 42 83.88 -14.37 -140.23
N VAL A 43 84.75 -14.85 -139.34
CA VAL A 43 84.38 -15.81 -138.29
C VAL A 43 83.51 -15.15 -137.22
N ASN A 44 83.81 -13.91 -136.84
CA ASN A 44 83.08 -13.17 -135.80
C ASN A 44 81.97 -12.26 -136.36
N TYR A 45 81.46 -12.53 -137.56
CA TYR A 45 80.41 -11.71 -138.16
C TYR A 45 79.08 -11.93 -137.44
N ASP A 46 78.60 -10.89 -136.75
CA ASP A 46 77.37 -10.93 -135.95
C ASP A 46 76.17 -10.47 -136.77
N ASN A 47 75.30 -11.44 -137.08
CA ASN A 47 74.18 -11.27 -137.99
C ASN A 47 73.06 -10.39 -137.38
N GLU A 48 72.88 -10.41 -136.05
CA GLU A 48 71.82 -9.63 -135.36
C GLU A 48 72.05 -8.13 -135.44
N ARG A 49 73.31 -7.68 -135.44
CA ARG A 49 73.66 -6.25 -135.40
C ARG A 49 74.08 -5.68 -136.75
N GLN A 50 74.68 -6.48 -137.64
CA GLN A 50 75.36 -5.95 -138.84
C GLN A 50 74.58 -6.16 -140.14
N MET A 51 73.70 -7.17 -140.20
CA MET A 51 72.97 -7.54 -141.42
C MET A 51 71.59 -6.88 -141.51
N THR A 52 71.56 -5.62 -141.96
CA THR A 52 70.28 -4.90 -142.15
C THR A 52 69.49 -5.40 -143.36
N ARG A 53 68.14 -5.30 -143.32
CA ARG A 53 67.23 -5.73 -144.39
C ARG A 53 67.62 -5.20 -145.79
N ASN A 54 68.13 -3.97 -145.87
CA ASN A 54 68.62 -3.38 -147.12
C ASN A 54 69.91 -4.04 -147.65
N HIS A 55 70.85 -4.43 -146.78
CA HIS A 55 72.05 -5.18 -147.17
C HIS A 55 71.69 -6.59 -147.68
N ARG A 56 70.71 -7.25 -147.04
CA ARG A 56 70.19 -8.55 -147.48
C ARG A 56 69.63 -8.50 -148.90
N LEU A 57 68.76 -7.52 -149.18
CA LEU A 57 68.15 -7.31 -150.51
C LEU A 57 69.20 -7.00 -151.57
N LYS A 58 70.25 -6.24 -151.22
CA LYS A 58 71.34 -5.92 -152.13
C LYS A 58 72.20 -7.14 -152.48
N MET A 59 72.52 -7.99 -151.50
CA MET A 59 73.26 -9.24 -151.74
C MET A 59 72.45 -10.25 -152.56
N GLN A 60 71.14 -10.36 -152.32
CA GLN A 60 70.26 -11.23 -153.10
C GLN A 60 70.12 -10.77 -154.57
N SER A 61 70.01 -9.47 -154.81
CA SER A 61 69.77 -8.92 -156.16
C SER A 61 71.02 -8.77 -157.02
N GLU A 62 72.18 -8.37 -156.46
CA GLU A 62 73.39 -8.07 -157.24
C GLU A 62 74.36 -9.26 -157.41
N PHE A 63 74.34 -10.23 -156.49
CA PHE A 63 75.32 -11.33 -156.43
C PHE A 63 74.68 -12.72 -156.52
N LEU A 64 73.73 -13.06 -155.65
CA LEU A 64 73.10 -14.40 -155.61
C LEU A 64 72.17 -14.70 -156.81
N SER A 65 71.75 -13.67 -157.56
CA SER A 65 70.91 -13.81 -158.76
C SER A 65 71.69 -14.17 -160.05
N LYS A 66 73.03 -14.12 -160.04
CA LYS A 66 73.86 -14.36 -161.24
C LYS A 66 74.23 -15.84 -161.37
N GLU A 67 74.01 -16.44 -162.54
CA GLU A 67 74.29 -17.87 -162.80
C GLU A 67 75.78 -18.27 -162.63
N ASP A 68 76.70 -17.31 -162.76
CA ASP A 68 78.14 -17.54 -162.58
C ASP A 68 78.59 -17.58 -161.10
N PHE A 69 77.71 -17.21 -160.16
CA PHE A 69 78.01 -17.10 -158.73
C PHE A 69 77.51 -18.31 -157.92
N THR A 70 77.94 -19.50 -158.33
CA THR A 70 77.63 -20.76 -157.63
C THR A 70 78.89 -21.38 -157.04
N TYR A 71 78.75 -22.00 -155.86
CA TYR A 71 79.85 -22.64 -155.14
C TYR A 71 80.69 -23.55 -156.05
N GLU A 72 80.04 -24.45 -156.81
CA GLU A 72 80.73 -25.44 -157.63
C GLU A 72 81.59 -24.82 -158.75
N ARG A 73 81.11 -23.75 -159.40
CA ARG A 73 81.85 -23.05 -160.47
C ARG A 73 83.03 -22.26 -159.93
N VAL A 74 82.84 -21.50 -158.84
CA VAL A 74 83.91 -20.70 -158.22
C VAL A 74 84.97 -21.63 -157.62
N ASN A 75 84.58 -22.76 -157.04
CA ASN A 75 85.50 -23.74 -156.47
C ASN A 75 86.37 -24.44 -157.52
N ARG A 76 85.84 -24.70 -158.73
CA ARG A 76 86.66 -25.15 -159.88
C ARG A 76 87.70 -24.13 -160.31
N ALA A 77 87.37 -22.83 -160.24
CA ALA A 77 88.31 -21.76 -160.60
C ALA A 77 89.33 -21.47 -159.48
N SER A 78 88.95 -21.65 -158.20
CA SER A 78 89.82 -21.51 -157.04
C SER A 78 89.27 -22.27 -155.84
N LYS A 79 90.04 -23.26 -155.34
CA LYS A 79 89.66 -24.07 -154.17
C LYS A 79 89.51 -23.25 -152.87
N ALA A 80 90.16 -22.10 -152.79
CA ALA A 80 90.12 -21.24 -151.61
C ALA A 80 88.88 -20.32 -151.56
N CYS A 81 88.28 -20.00 -152.71
CA CYS A 81 87.19 -19.02 -152.79
C CYS A 81 85.80 -19.65 -152.80
N GLY A 82 85.68 -20.96 -153.04
CA GLY A 82 84.40 -21.67 -152.93
C GLY A 82 83.72 -21.50 -151.57
N PRO A 83 84.37 -21.86 -150.45
CA PRO A 83 83.74 -21.82 -149.11
C PRO A 83 83.23 -20.43 -148.70
N LEU A 84 83.87 -19.37 -149.20
CA LEU A 84 83.47 -17.99 -148.93
C LEU A 84 82.10 -17.64 -149.55
N VAL A 85 81.78 -18.19 -150.71
CA VAL A 85 80.46 -18.01 -151.34
C VAL A 85 79.36 -18.68 -150.51
N GLN A 86 79.63 -19.87 -149.97
CA GLN A 86 78.69 -20.61 -149.13
C GLN A 86 78.45 -19.90 -147.78
N TRP A 87 79.47 -19.24 -147.23
CA TRP A 87 79.31 -18.40 -146.04
C TRP A 87 78.38 -17.20 -146.29
N VAL A 88 78.54 -16.49 -147.42
CA VAL A 88 77.66 -15.36 -147.78
C VAL A 88 76.19 -15.81 -147.86
N GLU A 89 75.92 -16.96 -148.46
CA GLU A 89 74.57 -17.53 -148.58
C GLU A 89 73.96 -17.90 -147.21
N ALA A 90 74.74 -18.52 -146.33
CA ALA A 90 74.29 -18.90 -144.99
C ALA A 90 73.94 -17.69 -144.11
N GLN A 91 74.71 -16.60 -144.19
CA GLN A 91 74.43 -15.39 -143.41
C GLN A 91 73.13 -14.69 -143.87
N VAL A 92 72.83 -14.71 -145.18
CA VAL A 92 71.56 -14.17 -145.70
C VAL A 92 70.37 -14.93 -145.12
N ASN A 93 70.41 -16.26 -145.10
CA ASN A 93 69.28 -17.09 -144.63
C ASN A 93 69.08 -17.02 -143.10
N TYR A 94 70.15 -16.97 -142.29
CA TYR A 94 70.02 -16.91 -140.83
C TYR A 94 69.27 -15.66 -140.34
N SER A 95 69.50 -14.52 -141.01
CA SER A 95 68.84 -13.26 -140.69
C SER A 95 67.33 -13.23 -140.98
N GLU A 96 66.82 -14.14 -141.82
CA GLU A 96 65.37 -14.27 -142.09
C GLU A 96 64.62 -14.98 -140.96
N ILE A 97 65.28 -15.93 -140.27
CA ILE A 97 64.69 -16.68 -139.17
C ILE A 97 64.56 -15.82 -137.91
N LEU A 98 65.52 -14.92 -137.68
CA LEU A 98 65.59 -14.05 -136.50
C LEU A 98 64.42 -13.04 -136.42
N ASP A 99 63.99 -12.47 -137.55
CA ASP A 99 62.84 -11.54 -137.62
C ASP A 99 61.51 -12.20 -137.21
N ARG A 100 61.43 -13.54 -137.21
CA ARG A 100 60.17 -14.27 -136.99
C ARG A 100 59.94 -14.66 -135.52
N VAL A 101 60.96 -14.65 -134.66
CA VAL A 101 60.92 -15.22 -133.29
C VAL A 101 60.85 -14.15 -132.18
N GLY A 102 61.23 -12.90 -132.46
CA GLY A 102 61.24 -11.80 -131.47
C GLY A 102 59.92 -11.57 -130.70
N PRO A 103 58.77 -11.36 -131.37
CA PRO A 103 57.54 -10.92 -130.68
C PRO A 103 56.90 -11.99 -129.76
N LEU A 104 57.22 -13.27 -129.93
CA LEU A 104 56.66 -14.35 -129.09
C LEU A 104 57.36 -14.47 -127.73
N ARG A 105 58.55 -13.88 -127.57
CA ARG A 105 59.31 -13.91 -126.32
C ARG A 105 58.83 -12.86 -125.31
N GLU A 106 58.43 -11.69 -125.78
CA GLU A 106 57.96 -10.58 -124.92
C GLU A 106 56.60 -10.86 -124.26
N GLU A 107 55.74 -11.67 -124.89
CA GLU A 107 54.40 -11.99 -124.37
C GLU A 107 54.43 -12.99 -123.19
N VAL A 108 55.44 -13.88 -123.15
CA VAL A 108 55.60 -14.87 -122.06
C VAL A 108 56.09 -14.19 -120.78
N ASP A 109 57.05 -13.27 -120.88
CA ASP A 109 57.62 -12.58 -119.72
C ASP A 109 56.57 -11.71 -118.99
N GLN A 110 55.65 -11.08 -119.71
CA GLN A 110 54.58 -10.27 -119.09
C GLN A 110 53.59 -11.10 -118.27
N LEU A 111 53.26 -12.33 -118.71
CA LEU A 111 52.30 -13.18 -118.02
C LEU A 111 52.89 -13.82 -116.75
N GLU A 112 54.18 -14.12 -116.73
CA GLU A 112 54.86 -14.61 -115.52
C GLU A 112 54.92 -13.56 -114.41
N GLU A 113 55.14 -12.29 -114.77
CA GLU A 113 55.23 -11.20 -113.80
C GLU A 113 53.88 -10.93 -113.10
N GLN A 114 52.77 -10.97 -113.83
CA GLN A 114 51.42 -10.79 -113.28
C GLN A 114 50.98 -11.93 -112.34
N ALA A 115 51.37 -13.18 -112.65
CA ALA A 115 51.04 -14.33 -111.80
C ALA A 115 51.74 -14.26 -110.43
N LEU A 116 52.95 -13.73 -110.40
CA LEU A 116 53.76 -13.63 -109.18
C LEU A 116 53.22 -12.54 -108.23
N GLN A 117 52.74 -11.42 -108.79
CA GLN A 117 52.16 -10.31 -108.03
C GLN A 117 50.85 -10.71 -107.34
N THR A 118 49.94 -11.40 -108.05
CA THR A 118 48.64 -11.83 -107.50
C THR A 118 48.78 -12.84 -106.35
N LYS A 119 49.82 -13.69 -106.40
CA LYS A 119 50.08 -14.70 -105.36
C LYS A 119 50.60 -14.07 -104.06
N ALA A 120 51.36 -12.98 -104.14
CA ALA A 120 51.85 -12.25 -102.97
C ALA A 120 50.72 -11.53 -102.23
N GLU A 121 49.77 -10.94 -102.96
CA GLU A 121 48.60 -10.26 -102.37
C GLU A 121 47.68 -11.22 -101.62
N ALA A 122 47.44 -12.42 -102.17
CA ALA A 122 46.63 -13.45 -101.50
C ALA A 122 47.24 -13.90 -100.15
N GLN A 123 48.57 -14.11 -100.11
CA GLN A 123 49.28 -14.49 -98.89
C GLN A 123 49.22 -13.40 -97.81
N ALA A 124 49.25 -12.12 -98.21
CA ALA A 124 49.13 -11.00 -97.28
C ALA A 124 47.74 -10.94 -96.63
N ILE A 125 46.67 -11.17 -97.40
CA ILE A 125 45.29 -11.16 -96.90
C ILE A 125 45.07 -12.34 -95.93
N GLU A 126 45.57 -13.53 -96.26
CA GLU A 126 45.45 -14.72 -95.39
C GLU A 126 46.11 -14.52 -94.02
N ASN A 127 47.29 -13.87 -93.99
CA ASN A 127 47.93 -13.48 -92.75
C ASN A 127 47.09 -12.49 -91.93
N THR A 128 46.48 -11.48 -92.58
CA THR A 128 45.62 -10.53 -91.85
C THR A 128 44.36 -11.16 -91.27
N ILE A 129 43.79 -12.17 -91.91
CA ILE A 129 42.62 -12.90 -91.40
C ILE A 129 43.02 -13.71 -90.15
N ASN A 130 44.15 -14.40 -90.19
CA ASN A 130 44.64 -15.15 -89.03
C ASN A 130 44.94 -14.24 -87.83
N ASP A 131 45.52 -13.05 -88.06
CA ASP A 131 45.76 -12.07 -87.00
C ASP A 131 44.46 -11.52 -86.39
N LEU A 132 43.44 -11.28 -87.23
CA LEU A 132 42.12 -10.83 -86.77
C LEU A 132 41.35 -11.93 -86.02
N GLU A 133 41.41 -13.19 -86.46
CA GLU A 133 40.79 -14.31 -85.76
C GLU A 133 41.44 -14.55 -84.39
N SER A 134 42.77 -14.47 -84.33
CA SER A 134 43.52 -14.50 -83.07
C SER A 134 43.09 -13.37 -82.12
N SER A 135 42.96 -12.15 -82.67
CA SER A 135 42.52 -10.98 -81.90
C SER A 135 41.07 -11.08 -81.42
N ILE A 136 40.17 -11.68 -82.22
CA ILE A 136 38.77 -11.92 -81.81
C ILE A 136 38.69 -12.98 -80.73
N ALA A 137 39.53 -14.02 -80.80
CA ALA A 137 39.59 -15.05 -79.77
C ALA A 137 40.07 -14.49 -78.42
N THR A 138 41.10 -13.63 -78.42
CA THR A 138 41.55 -12.94 -77.21
C THR A 138 40.46 -12.00 -76.67
N TYR A 139 39.84 -11.17 -77.50
CA TYR A 139 38.77 -10.28 -77.04
C TYR A 139 37.53 -11.00 -76.52
N LYS A 140 37.16 -12.16 -77.07
CA LYS A 140 36.07 -12.99 -76.52
C LYS A 140 36.40 -13.54 -75.13
N ALA A 141 37.65 -13.95 -74.91
CA ALA A 141 38.11 -14.42 -73.62
C ALA A 141 38.11 -13.28 -72.58
N GLU A 142 38.61 -12.10 -72.97
CA GLU A 142 38.59 -10.90 -72.12
C GLU A 142 37.17 -10.43 -71.80
N TYR A 143 36.26 -10.44 -72.78
CA TYR A 143 34.86 -10.06 -72.57
C TYR A 143 34.12 -11.03 -71.66
N ALA A 144 34.37 -12.34 -71.79
CA ALA A 144 33.81 -13.34 -70.88
C ALA A 144 34.34 -13.18 -69.44
N ALA A 145 35.63 -12.86 -69.29
CA ALA A 145 36.22 -12.56 -67.98
C ALA A 145 35.58 -11.30 -67.37
N LEU A 146 35.44 -10.22 -68.15
CA LEU A 146 34.80 -8.96 -67.70
C LEU A 146 33.33 -9.14 -67.30
N ILE A 147 32.55 -9.97 -68.01
CA ILE A 147 31.16 -10.29 -67.63
C ILE A 147 31.12 -11.07 -66.32
N SER A 148 32.00 -12.07 -66.17
CA SER A 148 32.09 -12.84 -64.93
C SER A 148 32.45 -11.92 -63.75
N GLU A 149 33.41 -11.02 -63.93
CA GLU A 149 33.79 -10.03 -62.93
C GLU A 149 32.67 -9.04 -62.62
N THR A 150 32.00 -8.48 -63.63
CA THR A 150 30.87 -7.56 -63.39
C THR A 150 29.70 -8.24 -62.70
N GLN A 151 29.39 -9.48 -63.05
CA GLN A 151 28.35 -10.24 -62.36
C GLN A 151 28.76 -10.60 -60.93
N ALA A 152 30.01 -11.00 -60.71
CA ALA A 152 30.55 -11.22 -59.36
C ALA A 152 30.49 -9.94 -58.51
N ILE A 153 30.90 -8.79 -59.06
CA ILE A 153 30.84 -7.48 -58.42
C ILE A 153 29.39 -7.08 -58.13
N LYS A 154 28.45 -7.30 -59.06
CA LYS A 154 27.04 -6.96 -58.86
C LYS A 154 26.40 -7.81 -57.76
N THR A 155 26.77 -9.09 -57.70
CA THR A 155 26.32 -10.01 -56.65
C THR A 155 26.90 -9.60 -55.30
N GLU A 156 28.20 -9.28 -55.25
CA GLU A 156 28.84 -8.73 -54.05
C GLU A 156 28.23 -7.39 -53.63
N MET A 157 27.96 -6.48 -54.56
CA MET A 157 27.33 -5.19 -54.28
C MET A 157 25.95 -5.36 -53.67
N SER A 158 25.13 -6.27 -54.20
CA SER A 158 23.82 -6.59 -53.62
C SER A 158 23.93 -7.20 -52.22
N ARG A 159 24.92 -8.07 -51.99
CA ARG A 159 25.19 -8.68 -50.69
C ARG A 159 25.64 -7.63 -49.67
N VAL A 160 26.54 -6.73 -50.08
CA VAL A 160 27.02 -5.62 -49.24
C VAL A 160 25.88 -4.66 -48.94
N GLN A 161 25.05 -4.30 -49.91
CA GLN A 161 23.91 -3.41 -49.70
C GLN A 161 22.90 -4.01 -48.72
N PHE A 162 22.57 -5.30 -48.85
CA PHE A 162 21.72 -5.99 -47.88
C PHE A 162 22.32 -5.98 -46.46
N LYS A 163 23.64 -6.21 -46.34
CA LYS A 163 24.35 -6.12 -45.05
C LYS A 163 24.36 -4.70 -44.48
N VAL A 164 24.46 -3.68 -45.33
CA VAL A 164 24.39 -2.26 -44.93
C VAL A 164 23.00 -1.91 -44.43
N ASP A 165 21.94 -2.23 -45.18
CA ASP A 165 20.57 -1.96 -44.76
C ASP A 165 20.23 -2.66 -43.43
N ARG A 166 20.70 -3.90 -43.27
CA ARG A 166 20.53 -4.68 -42.04
C ARG A 166 21.30 -4.08 -40.86
N SER A 167 22.52 -3.59 -41.08
CA SER A 167 23.30 -2.93 -40.03
C SER A 167 22.74 -1.57 -39.64
N VAL A 168 22.18 -0.80 -40.57
CA VAL A 168 21.46 0.45 -40.26
C VAL A 168 20.24 0.18 -39.38
N ARG A 169 19.39 -0.80 -39.74
CA ARG A 169 18.23 -1.17 -38.90
C ARG A 169 18.62 -1.65 -37.52
N LEU A 170 19.68 -2.46 -37.42
CA LEU A 170 20.19 -2.95 -36.14
C LEU A 170 20.78 -1.81 -35.29
N LEU A 171 21.47 -0.85 -35.91
CA LEU A 171 21.96 0.35 -35.23
C LEU A 171 20.79 1.21 -34.72
N ASP A 172 19.77 1.45 -35.53
CA ASP A 172 18.60 2.22 -35.12
C ASP A 172 17.80 1.51 -34.01
N SER A 173 17.71 0.18 -34.04
CA SER A 173 17.03 -0.60 -33.01
C SER A 173 17.78 -0.55 -31.67
N LEU A 174 19.11 -0.72 -31.71
CA LEU A 174 19.99 -0.68 -30.54
C LEU A 174 20.31 0.74 -30.07
N ALA A 175 20.14 1.77 -30.88
CA ALA A 175 20.42 3.15 -30.49
C ALA A 175 19.51 3.61 -29.33
N SER A 176 18.21 3.27 -29.39
CA SER A 176 17.27 3.58 -28.30
C SER A 176 17.58 2.78 -27.03
N GLU A 177 18.01 1.53 -27.18
CA GLU A 177 18.44 0.70 -26.05
C GLU A 177 19.75 1.20 -25.44
N ARG A 178 20.68 1.66 -26.27
CA ARG A 178 21.91 2.31 -25.83
C ARG A 178 21.61 3.55 -25.01
N THR A 179 20.73 4.44 -25.46
CA THR A 179 20.35 5.63 -24.67
C THR A 179 19.69 5.22 -23.35
N ARG A 180 18.81 4.21 -23.37
CA ARG A 180 18.17 3.68 -22.16
C ARG A 180 19.17 3.06 -21.19
N TRP A 181 20.13 2.29 -21.68
CA TRP A 181 21.20 1.72 -20.86
C TRP A 181 22.19 2.76 -20.39
N GLU A 182 22.44 3.82 -21.16
CA GLU A 182 23.27 4.93 -20.73
C GLU A 182 22.58 5.71 -19.61
N GLU A 183 21.28 5.96 -19.71
CA GLU A 183 20.45 6.51 -18.63
C GLU A 183 20.41 5.57 -17.42
N GLY A 184 20.22 4.26 -17.65
CA GLY A 184 20.27 3.24 -16.61
C GLY A 184 21.63 3.16 -15.92
N SER A 185 22.73 3.28 -16.67
CA SER A 185 24.10 3.31 -16.15
C SER A 185 24.36 4.57 -15.34
N LYS A 186 23.90 5.74 -15.81
CA LYS A 186 23.95 6.99 -15.03
C LYS A 186 23.13 6.86 -13.74
N SER A 187 21.94 6.24 -13.82
CA SER A 187 21.14 5.90 -12.65
C SER A 187 21.90 4.97 -11.70
N PHE A 188 22.58 3.93 -12.18
CA PHE A 188 23.39 3.06 -11.32
C PHE A 188 24.57 3.78 -10.70
N GLU A 189 25.24 4.67 -11.42
CA GLU A 189 26.31 5.51 -10.87
C GLU A 189 25.78 6.40 -9.75
N THR A 190 24.62 7.02 -9.94
CA THR A 190 23.95 7.77 -8.87
C THR A 190 23.57 6.88 -7.69
N GLN A 191 23.02 5.68 -7.92
CA GLN A 191 22.67 4.72 -6.86
C GLN A 191 23.89 4.24 -6.09
N ILE A 192 25.01 3.99 -6.76
CA ILE A 192 26.27 3.61 -6.11
C ILE A 192 26.78 4.76 -5.23
N SER A 193 26.64 6.01 -5.70
CA SER A 193 27.03 7.19 -4.93
C SER A 193 26.18 7.43 -3.68
N THR A 194 24.89 7.04 -3.70
CA THR A 194 23.96 7.19 -2.56
C THR A 194 23.84 5.94 -1.68
N LEU A 195 24.37 4.80 -2.13
CA LEU A 195 24.21 3.49 -1.49
C LEU A 195 24.59 3.50 0.00
N VAL A 196 25.67 4.21 0.35
CA VAL A 196 26.15 4.28 1.74
C VAL A 196 25.10 4.93 2.65
N GLY A 197 24.50 6.04 2.20
CA GLY A 197 23.41 6.70 2.93
C GLY A 197 22.17 5.81 2.99
N ASP A 198 21.74 5.27 1.85
CA ASP A 198 20.50 4.48 1.73
C ASP A 198 20.56 3.21 2.60
N VAL A 199 21.70 2.50 2.60
CA VAL A 199 21.92 1.30 3.43
C VAL A 199 21.99 1.64 4.91
N LEU A 200 22.59 2.77 5.28
CA LEU A 200 22.69 3.19 6.68
C LEU A 200 21.31 3.49 7.26
N ILE A 201 20.47 4.25 6.53
CA ILE A 201 19.08 4.50 6.94
C ILE A 201 18.30 3.19 7.03
N ALA A 202 18.40 2.32 6.02
CA ALA A 202 17.70 1.04 6.03
C ALA A 202 18.13 0.13 7.19
N ALA A 203 19.41 0.10 7.52
CA ALA A 203 19.94 -0.66 8.66
C ALA A 203 19.50 -0.06 10.00
N ALA A 204 19.53 1.28 10.14
CA ALA A 204 19.04 1.97 11.33
C ALA A 204 17.54 1.71 11.54
N PHE A 205 16.76 1.76 10.46
CA PHE A 205 15.34 1.46 10.46
C PHE A 205 15.07 0.03 10.97
N LEU A 206 15.70 -0.99 10.37
CA LEU A 206 15.53 -2.38 10.80
C LEU A 206 15.98 -2.64 12.25
N ALA A 207 16.94 -1.86 12.77
CA ALA A 207 17.49 -2.03 14.11
C ALA A 207 16.66 -1.35 15.21
N TYR A 208 16.12 -0.16 14.94
CA TYR A 208 15.53 0.73 15.96
C TYR A 208 14.06 1.07 15.74
N ALA A 209 13.57 1.11 14.49
CA ALA A 209 12.23 1.62 14.18
C ALA A 209 11.10 0.74 14.71
N GLY A 210 11.33 -0.57 14.81
CA GLY A 210 10.25 -1.54 15.05
C GLY A 210 9.45 -1.37 16.34
N PHE A 211 10.03 -0.79 17.40
CA PHE A 211 9.31 -0.53 18.66
C PHE A 211 8.32 0.63 18.54
N TYR A 212 8.68 1.63 17.73
CA TYR A 212 7.98 2.89 17.65
C TYR A 212 6.80 2.84 16.69
N ASP A 213 5.90 3.81 16.87
CA ASP A 213 4.74 4.01 16.03
C ASP A 213 5.11 4.64 14.68
N GLN A 214 4.14 4.75 13.77
CA GLN A 214 4.41 5.23 12.41
C GLN A 214 4.93 6.69 12.39
N GLN A 215 4.45 7.54 13.30
CA GLN A 215 4.80 8.96 13.31
C GLN A 215 6.22 9.17 13.79
N PHE A 216 6.58 8.57 14.93
CA PHE A 216 7.93 8.67 15.46
C PHE A 216 8.94 8.04 14.50
N ARG A 217 8.57 7.00 13.75
CA ARG A 217 9.41 6.46 12.67
C ARG A 217 9.73 7.49 11.58
N LYS A 218 8.73 8.26 11.12
CA LYS A 218 8.94 9.31 10.12
C LYS A 218 9.87 10.39 10.65
N ALA A 219 9.57 10.91 11.85
CA ALA A 219 10.42 11.91 12.51
C ALA A 219 11.86 11.42 12.68
N MET A 220 12.07 10.17 13.13
CA MET A 220 13.41 9.58 13.23
C MET A 220 14.12 9.48 11.88
N ILE A 221 13.41 9.07 10.82
CA ILE A 221 13.99 8.98 9.47
C ILE A 221 14.39 10.37 9.00
N ASP A 222 13.52 11.36 9.14
CA ASP A 222 13.79 12.73 8.70
C ASP A 222 14.96 13.35 9.46
N ASP A 223 15.05 13.11 10.77
CA ASP A 223 16.21 13.49 11.59
C ASP A 223 17.50 12.80 11.11
N TRP A 224 17.45 11.49 10.83
CA TRP A 224 18.61 10.76 10.30
C TRP A 224 19.02 11.29 8.91
N VAL A 225 18.06 11.55 8.02
CA VAL A 225 18.30 12.15 6.71
C VAL A 225 18.99 13.51 6.87
N ASN A 226 18.46 14.37 7.74
CA ASN A 226 19.02 15.69 8.03
C ASN A 226 20.46 15.61 8.55
N GLN A 227 20.75 14.68 9.47
CA GLN A 227 22.10 14.46 10.00
C GLN A 227 23.07 13.92 8.94
N LEU A 228 22.61 13.04 8.04
CA LEU A 228 23.44 12.53 6.95
C LEU A 228 23.78 13.61 5.94
N VAL A 229 22.81 14.46 5.60
CA VAL A 229 23.01 15.62 4.73
C VAL A 229 24.01 16.60 5.35
N GLN A 230 23.88 16.91 6.64
CA GLN A 230 24.85 17.76 7.36
C GLN A 230 26.26 17.15 7.41
N SER A 231 26.34 15.82 7.45
CA SER A 231 27.61 15.08 7.45
C SER A 231 28.23 14.92 6.06
N GLY A 232 27.58 15.44 5.01
CA GLY A 232 28.04 15.34 3.63
C GLY A 232 27.89 13.95 3.01
N ILE A 233 27.02 13.10 3.55
CA ILE A 233 26.72 11.79 2.99
C ILE A 233 25.55 11.93 2.01
N ASN A 234 25.78 11.54 0.76
CA ASN A 234 24.76 11.61 -0.29
C ASN A 234 23.68 10.55 -0.07
N LEU A 235 22.43 10.96 -0.19
CA LEU A 235 21.23 10.12 -0.10
C LEU A 235 20.30 10.44 -1.27
N LYS A 236 19.48 9.47 -1.69
CA LYS A 236 18.41 9.72 -2.65
C LYS A 236 17.25 10.48 -1.99
N PRO A 237 16.81 11.65 -2.52
CA PRO A 237 15.87 12.55 -1.85
C PRO A 237 14.40 12.09 -1.84
N HIS A 238 14.07 10.88 -2.28
CA HIS A 238 12.67 10.44 -2.40
C HIS A 238 12.55 8.91 -2.55
N ASN A 239 13.02 8.16 -1.55
CA ASN A 239 12.88 6.70 -1.57
C ASN A 239 12.17 6.19 -0.31
N PRO A 240 10.89 5.80 -0.39
CA PRO A 240 10.24 5.13 0.73
C PRO A 240 11.04 3.88 1.08
N ILE A 241 11.42 3.72 2.35
CA ILE A 241 12.17 2.55 2.83
C ILE A 241 11.44 1.25 2.47
N THR A 242 10.11 1.30 2.43
CA THR A 242 9.24 0.19 2.02
C THR A 242 9.53 -0.27 0.60
N GLU A 243 9.71 0.63 -0.37
CA GLU A 243 10.04 0.29 -1.76
C GLU A 243 11.48 -0.21 -1.92
N TYR A 244 12.39 0.23 -1.05
CA TYR A 244 13.78 -0.22 -1.08
C TYR A 244 13.95 -1.63 -0.50
N LEU A 245 13.24 -1.96 0.59
CA LEU A 245 13.40 -3.22 1.31
C LEU A 245 12.45 -4.34 0.87
N SER A 246 11.37 -4.00 0.14
CA SER A 246 10.37 -4.95 -0.35
C SER A 246 10.03 -4.75 -1.82
N ASN A 247 9.63 -5.83 -2.49
CA ASN A 247 9.10 -5.78 -3.85
C ASN A 247 7.56 -5.66 -3.85
N ALA A 248 6.97 -5.22 -4.97
CA ALA A 248 5.52 -5.12 -5.12
C ALA A 248 4.81 -6.47 -4.87
N ASP A 249 5.35 -7.57 -5.40
CA ASP A 249 4.79 -8.92 -5.20
C ASP A 249 4.77 -9.33 -3.73
N GLU A 250 5.84 -9.05 -2.99
CA GLU A 250 5.92 -9.40 -1.56
C GLU A 250 4.84 -8.67 -0.77
N ARG A 251 4.62 -7.38 -1.07
CA ARG A 251 3.56 -6.58 -0.44
C ARG A 251 2.18 -7.14 -0.77
N LEU A 252 1.94 -7.57 -2.01
CA LEU A 252 0.68 -8.20 -2.41
C LEU A 252 0.46 -9.54 -1.69
N THR A 253 1.49 -10.39 -1.61
CA THR A 253 1.42 -11.65 -0.86
C THR A 253 1.08 -11.42 0.61
N TRP A 254 1.67 -10.39 1.24
CA TRP A 254 1.36 -10.07 2.63
C TRP A 254 -0.10 -9.63 2.82
N GLN A 255 -0.65 -8.87 1.86
CA GLN A 255 -2.06 -8.48 1.86
C GLN A 255 -2.98 -9.70 1.73
N ASP A 256 -2.65 -10.63 0.83
CA ASP A 256 -3.37 -11.90 0.69
C ASP A 256 -3.29 -12.75 1.98
N HIS A 257 -2.17 -12.64 2.71
CA HIS A 257 -1.98 -13.23 4.03
C HIS A 257 -2.64 -12.44 5.17
N SER A 258 -3.70 -11.68 4.88
CA SER A 258 -4.53 -10.93 5.85
C SER A 258 -3.84 -9.77 6.59
N LEU A 259 -2.71 -9.27 6.07
CA LEU A 259 -2.10 -8.06 6.59
C LEU A 259 -2.83 -6.81 6.07
N PRO A 260 -3.17 -5.82 6.92
CA PRO A 260 -3.79 -4.58 6.45
C PRO A 260 -2.90 -3.78 5.49
N VAL A 261 -3.54 -2.98 4.63
CA VAL A 261 -2.89 -2.16 3.59
C VAL A 261 -2.53 -0.79 4.16
N ASP A 262 -1.63 -0.76 5.14
CA ASP A 262 -1.10 0.45 5.76
C ASP A 262 0.43 0.40 5.90
N ASP A 263 1.07 1.57 5.91
CA ASP A 263 2.53 1.66 5.92
C ASP A 263 3.12 0.96 7.15
N LEU A 264 2.54 1.15 8.34
CA LEU A 264 3.01 0.55 9.59
C LEU A 264 3.06 -0.98 9.50
N CYS A 265 1.98 -1.63 9.06
CA CYS A 265 1.99 -3.08 8.91
C CYS A 265 2.96 -3.55 7.82
N THR A 266 3.08 -2.85 6.69
CA THR A 266 4.05 -3.23 5.65
C THR A 266 5.50 -3.09 6.12
N GLU A 267 5.83 -2.03 6.86
CA GLU A 267 7.12 -1.83 7.50
C GLU A 267 7.41 -2.93 8.54
N ASN A 268 6.42 -3.26 9.36
CA ASN A 268 6.54 -4.34 10.34
C ASN A 268 6.76 -5.69 9.66
N ALA A 269 6.07 -5.97 8.55
CA ALA A 269 6.29 -7.19 7.77
C ALA A 269 7.71 -7.26 7.18
N ILE A 270 8.26 -6.13 6.74
CA ILE A 270 9.67 -6.04 6.31
C ILE A 270 10.61 -6.40 7.46
N ILE A 271 10.38 -5.88 8.67
CA ILE A 271 11.19 -6.20 9.86
C ILE A 271 11.06 -7.69 10.21
N LEU A 272 9.84 -8.24 10.20
CA LEU A 272 9.57 -9.67 10.44
C LEU A 272 10.18 -10.60 9.39
N LYS A 273 10.44 -10.12 8.18
CA LYS A 273 11.13 -10.90 7.14
C LYS A 273 12.65 -10.80 7.23
N ARG A 274 13.19 -9.64 7.60
CA ARG A 274 14.62 -9.32 7.55
C ARG A 274 15.28 -9.16 8.93
N TYR A 275 14.71 -9.73 9.99
CA TYR A 275 15.26 -9.62 11.34
C TYR A 275 16.59 -10.38 11.49
N ASN A 276 17.51 -9.83 12.28
CA ASN A 276 18.70 -10.53 12.76
C ASN A 276 18.46 -11.12 14.17
N ARG A 277 17.98 -10.31 15.10
CA ARG A 277 17.55 -10.75 16.45
C ARG A 277 16.10 -11.21 16.39
N TYR A 278 15.75 -12.26 17.15
CA TYR A 278 14.39 -12.80 17.13
C TYR A 278 13.36 -11.71 17.47
N PRO A 279 12.26 -11.60 16.72
CA PRO A 279 11.28 -10.56 16.91
C PRO A 279 10.41 -10.81 18.16
N LEU A 280 10.13 -9.73 18.90
CA LEU A 280 9.11 -9.66 19.95
C LEU A 280 8.01 -8.72 19.47
N ILE A 281 6.84 -9.29 19.24
CA ILE A 281 5.70 -8.67 18.59
C ILE A 281 4.73 -8.17 19.66
N ILE A 282 4.42 -6.87 19.62
CA ILE A 282 3.36 -6.28 20.43
C ILE A 282 2.13 -6.18 19.54
N ASP A 283 1.14 -7.06 19.72
CA ASP A 283 -0.07 -7.11 18.90
C ASP A 283 -1.33 -7.24 19.78
N PRO A 284 -1.93 -6.10 20.19
CA PRO A 284 -3.18 -6.11 20.94
C PRO A 284 -4.37 -6.69 20.17
N SER A 285 -4.30 -6.71 18.83
CA SER A 285 -5.39 -7.17 17.96
C SER A 285 -5.38 -8.67 17.69
N GLY A 286 -4.25 -9.33 17.93
CA GLY A 286 -4.04 -10.76 17.65
C GLY A 286 -3.98 -11.15 16.17
N ARG A 287 -4.07 -10.19 15.23
CA ARG A 287 -4.10 -10.44 13.78
C ARG A 287 -2.80 -11.01 13.23
N VAL A 288 -1.66 -10.69 13.84
CA VAL A 288 -0.33 -11.14 13.38
C VAL A 288 -0.20 -12.65 13.48
N THR A 289 -0.92 -13.27 14.41
CA THR A 289 -0.93 -14.73 14.56
C THR A 289 -1.44 -15.43 13.30
N GLU A 290 -2.51 -14.92 12.68
CA GLU A 290 -3.08 -15.45 11.44
C GLU A 290 -2.15 -15.20 10.24
N PHE A 291 -1.57 -13.99 10.17
CA PHE A 291 -0.58 -13.64 9.15
C PHE A 291 0.63 -14.60 9.17
N LEU A 292 1.24 -14.82 10.34
CA LEU A 292 2.40 -15.71 10.48
C LEU A 292 2.06 -17.17 10.16
N GLN A 293 0.83 -17.62 10.44
CA GLN A 293 0.37 -18.96 10.08
C GLN A 293 0.27 -19.14 8.57
N LYS A 294 -0.26 -18.14 7.85
CA LYS A 294 -0.37 -18.16 6.37
C LYS A 294 0.99 -18.01 5.70
N GLU A 295 1.83 -17.09 6.16
CA GLU A 295 3.19 -16.87 5.64
C GLU A 295 4.09 -18.10 5.81
N SER A 296 3.89 -18.87 6.89
CA SER A 296 4.66 -20.09 7.17
C SER A 296 4.05 -21.35 6.54
N SER A 297 3.41 -21.26 5.36
CA SER A 297 2.73 -22.40 4.72
C SER A 297 3.64 -23.61 4.48
N ASP A 298 4.93 -23.39 4.23
CA ASP A 298 5.92 -24.45 3.97
C ASP A 298 6.20 -25.34 5.19
N ARG A 299 6.07 -24.77 6.40
CA ARG A 299 6.32 -25.47 7.67
C ARG A 299 5.33 -25.00 8.71
N LYS A 300 4.48 -25.93 9.18
CA LYS A 300 3.44 -25.65 10.17
C LYS A 300 3.97 -24.84 11.37
N LEU A 301 3.47 -23.63 11.53
CA LEU A 301 3.72 -22.79 12.69
C LEU A 301 3.13 -23.45 13.94
N THR A 302 3.97 -23.64 14.96
CA THR A 302 3.52 -24.11 16.27
C THR A 302 3.23 -22.89 17.15
N VAL A 303 2.00 -22.75 17.63
CA VAL A 303 1.59 -21.66 18.52
C VAL A 303 1.49 -22.20 19.95
N THR A 304 2.16 -21.55 20.90
CA THR A 304 2.24 -21.95 22.31
C THR A 304 2.29 -20.70 23.19
N SER A 305 2.11 -20.82 24.51
CA SER A 305 2.25 -19.70 25.46
C SER A 305 3.27 -20.03 26.56
N PHE A 306 3.89 -19.02 27.17
CA PHE A 306 4.75 -19.20 28.35
C PHE A 306 4.01 -19.76 29.57
N LEU A 307 2.68 -19.60 29.60
CA LEU A 307 1.83 -20.13 30.66
C LEU A 307 1.42 -21.60 30.44
N ASP A 308 1.80 -22.22 29.31
CA ASP A 308 1.48 -23.63 29.02
C ASP A 308 2.53 -24.59 29.57
N ASP A 309 2.10 -25.62 30.31
CA ASP A 309 2.99 -26.67 30.82
C ASP A 309 3.73 -27.45 29.71
N SER A 310 3.19 -27.47 28.49
CA SER A 310 3.80 -28.16 27.33
C SER A 310 4.85 -27.35 26.58
N PHE A 311 5.03 -26.07 26.93
CA PHE A 311 5.88 -25.11 26.22
C PHE A 311 7.30 -25.65 25.97
N VAL A 312 7.97 -26.15 27.01
CA VAL A 312 9.38 -26.61 26.93
C VAL A 312 9.53 -27.76 25.91
N LYS A 313 8.57 -28.69 25.87
CA LYS A 313 8.59 -29.82 24.93
C LYS A 313 8.36 -29.37 23.49
N GLN A 314 7.47 -28.39 23.28
CA GLN A 314 7.19 -27.82 21.97
C GLN A 314 8.40 -27.02 21.46
N LEU A 315 9.07 -26.26 22.33
CA LEU A 315 10.32 -25.55 22.01
C LEU A 315 11.45 -26.53 21.65
N GLU A 316 11.65 -27.60 22.43
CA GLU A 316 12.64 -28.65 22.14
C GLU A 316 12.39 -29.28 20.76
N SER A 317 11.13 -29.62 20.45
CA SER A 317 10.75 -30.17 19.14
C SER A 317 11.02 -29.17 18.00
N ALA A 318 10.63 -27.90 18.19
CA ALA A 318 10.83 -26.86 17.18
C ALA A 318 12.31 -26.60 16.89
N LEU A 319 13.17 -26.59 17.92
CA LEU A 319 14.63 -26.45 17.78
C LEU A 319 15.25 -27.61 16.99
N ARG A 320 14.82 -28.86 17.26
CA ARG A 320 15.30 -30.07 16.56
C ARG A 320 14.92 -30.11 15.09
N PHE A 321 13.64 -29.88 14.79
CA PHE A 321 13.12 -30.05 13.43
C PHE A 321 13.19 -28.76 12.60
N GLY A 322 13.45 -27.62 13.24
CA GLY A 322 13.47 -26.30 12.60
C GLY A 322 12.07 -25.83 12.18
N ASN A 323 11.04 -26.22 12.93
CA ASN A 323 9.69 -25.69 12.70
C ASN A 323 9.62 -24.27 13.28
N PRO A 324 8.93 -23.33 12.60
CA PRO A 324 8.69 -22.02 13.17
C PRO A 324 7.79 -22.15 14.40
N ILE A 325 8.11 -21.40 15.46
CA ILE A 325 7.34 -21.37 16.71
C ILE A 325 6.99 -19.92 17.08
N LEU A 326 5.74 -19.71 17.47
CA LEU A 326 5.22 -18.45 18.02
C LEU A 326 4.86 -18.68 19.48
N ILE A 327 5.54 -17.97 20.38
CA ILE A 327 5.28 -18.04 21.83
C ILE A 327 4.54 -16.77 22.26
N GLN A 328 3.31 -16.94 22.74
CA GLN A 328 2.45 -15.88 23.28
C GLN A 328 2.74 -15.60 24.76
N ASP A 329 2.19 -14.50 25.26
CA ASP A 329 2.29 -14.03 26.64
C ASP A 329 3.74 -13.73 27.07
N ALA A 330 4.48 -13.03 26.20
CA ALA A 330 5.89 -12.69 26.42
C ALA A 330 6.14 -11.87 27.70
N GLU A 331 5.13 -11.25 28.31
CA GLU A 331 5.21 -10.59 29.62
C GLU A 331 5.57 -11.56 30.77
N TYR A 332 5.24 -12.84 30.63
CA TYR A 332 5.58 -13.91 31.58
C TYR A 332 6.78 -14.76 31.10
N LEU A 333 7.78 -14.12 30.47
CA LEU A 333 8.93 -14.79 29.86
C LEU A 333 9.69 -15.71 30.84
N ASP A 334 9.85 -16.99 30.46
CA ASP A 334 10.67 -17.95 31.19
C ASP A 334 12.18 -17.79 30.84
N PRO A 335 13.08 -17.62 31.83
CA PRO A 335 14.53 -17.53 31.62
C PRO A 335 15.17 -18.68 30.83
N ILE A 336 14.51 -19.84 30.68
CA ILE A 336 15.02 -20.98 29.90
C ILE A 336 15.34 -20.60 28.45
N ILE A 337 14.63 -19.61 27.90
CA ILE A 337 14.76 -19.16 26.52
C ILE A 337 16.01 -18.28 26.29
N ASN A 338 16.69 -17.81 27.35
CA ASN A 338 17.82 -16.89 27.22
C ASN A 338 18.97 -17.46 26.38
N HIS A 339 19.28 -18.75 26.53
CA HIS A 339 20.30 -19.44 25.73
C HIS A 339 19.95 -19.45 24.23
N VAL A 340 18.63 -19.54 23.92
CA VAL A 340 18.10 -19.48 22.56
C VAL A 340 18.18 -18.05 22.01
N LEU A 341 17.78 -17.05 22.80
CA LEU A 341 17.85 -15.64 22.42
C LEU A 341 19.29 -15.17 22.17
N ASN A 342 20.24 -15.64 22.98
CA ASN A 342 21.67 -15.34 22.84
C ASN A 342 22.33 -16.09 21.69
N LYS A 343 21.65 -17.06 21.07
CA LYS A 343 22.20 -17.91 20.01
C LYS A 343 23.49 -18.63 20.45
N GLU A 344 23.48 -19.18 21.66
CA GLU A 344 24.62 -19.88 22.28
C GLU A 344 24.82 -21.28 21.66
N TYR A 345 25.33 -21.31 20.43
CA TYR A 345 25.55 -22.54 19.69
C TYR A 345 26.87 -23.23 20.07
N GLN A 346 26.80 -24.54 20.32
CA GLN A 346 27.97 -25.39 20.52
C GLN A 346 28.16 -26.29 19.30
N LYS A 347 29.34 -26.27 18.67
CA LYS A 347 29.66 -27.13 17.51
C LYS A 347 30.50 -28.32 17.96
N THR A 348 29.88 -29.50 18.04
CA THR A 348 30.55 -30.73 18.44
C THR A 348 30.35 -31.80 17.37
N GLY A 349 31.44 -32.35 16.82
CA GLY A 349 31.39 -33.46 15.87
C GLY A 349 30.60 -33.19 14.58
N GLY A 350 30.59 -31.94 14.08
CA GLY A 350 29.85 -31.54 12.88
C GLY A 350 28.36 -31.26 13.08
N ARG A 351 27.83 -31.44 14.30
CA ARG A 351 26.48 -31.03 14.68
C ARG A 351 26.52 -29.69 15.41
N VAL A 352 25.45 -28.91 15.27
CA VAL A 352 25.23 -27.67 16.02
C VAL A 352 24.24 -28.02 17.14
N LEU A 353 24.66 -27.84 18.39
CA LEU A 353 23.87 -28.11 19.58
C LEU A 353 23.52 -26.78 20.28
N ILE A 354 22.40 -26.75 20.97
CA ILE A 354 22.00 -25.64 21.84
C ILE A 354 21.58 -26.18 23.20
N GLN A 355 21.97 -25.50 24.26
CA GLN A 355 21.62 -25.88 25.63
C GLN A 355 20.25 -25.29 26.00
N LEU A 356 19.30 -26.15 26.38
CA LEU A 356 18.00 -25.75 26.91
C LEU A 356 17.84 -26.32 28.32
N GLY A 357 18.00 -25.47 29.32
CA GLY A 357 18.05 -25.89 30.72
C GLY A 357 19.21 -26.87 30.98
N LYS A 358 18.88 -28.15 31.21
CA LYS A 358 19.87 -29.22 31.49
C LYS A 358 20.14 -30.13 30.28
N GLN A 359 19.45 -29.95 29.16
CA GLN A 359 19.56 -30.82 28.00
C GLN A 359 20.26 -30.11 26.83
N GLU A 360 21.06 -30.87 26.09
CA GLU A 360 21.64 -30.44 24.82
C GLU A 360 20.78 -30.94 23.67
N ILE A 361 20.37 -30.04 22.79
CA ILE A 361 19.43 -30.31 21.71
C ILE A 361 20.09 -30.00 20.37
N ASP A 362 19.92 -30.87 19.37
CA ASP A 362 20.33 -30.61 17.99
C ASP A 362 19.59 -29.37 17.45
N PHE A 363 20.33 -28.39 16.93
CA PHE A 363 19.80 -27.14 16.40
C PHE A 363 19.70 -27.18 14.87
N SER A 364 18.49 -26.95 14.35
CA SER A 364 18.25 -26.81 12.92
C SER A 364 18.42 -25.34 12.45
N PRO A 365 19.25 -25.05 11.43
CA PRO A 365 19.41 -23.69 10.90
C PRO A 365 18.14 -23.06 10.31
N ALA A 366 17.13 -23.88 10.01
CA ALA A 366 15.84 -23.41 9.49
C ALA A 366 14.87 -22.93 10.59
N PHE A 367 15.25 -23.06 11.86
CA PHE A 367 14.44 -22.65 13.01
C PHE A 367 14.16 -21.13 13.00
N LYS A 368 12.89 -20.78 13.24
CA LYS A 368 12.43 -19.39 13.42
C LYS A 368 11.63 -19.30 14.71
N LEU A 369 11.90 -18.26 15.49
CA LEU A 369 11.23 -17.97 16.75
C LEU A 369 10.59 -16.60 16.68
N PHE A 370 9.33 -16.52 17.07
CA PHE A 370 8.57 -15.29 17.27
C PHE A 370 8.05 -15.26 18.71
N LEU A 371 8.25 -14.13 19.40
CA LEU A 371 7.62 -13.87 20.69
C LEU A 371 6.48 -12.89 20.47
N SER A 372 5.38 -13.01 21.22
CA SER A 372 4.24 -12.11 21.11
C SER A 372 3.66 -11.75 22.47
N THR A 373 3.27 -10.49 22.64
CA THR A 373 2.43 -10.01 23.74
C THR A 373 1.22 -9.28 23.17
N ARG A 374 0.10 -9.32 23.89
CA ARG A 374 -1.11 -8.55 23.57
C ARG A 374 -1.28 -7.31 24.45
N ASP A 375 -0.54 -7.25 25.55
CA ASP A 375 -0.52 -6.07 26.40
C ASP A 375 0.42 -5.02 25.78
N PRO A 376 -0.10 -3.89 25.27
CA PRO A 376 0.74 -2.81 24.77
C PRO A 376 1.51 -2.09 25.89
N SER A 377 1.08 -2.25 27.15
CA SER A 377 1.71 -1.62 28.32
C SER A 377 2.78 -2.50 28.99
N ALA A 378 3.01 -3.72 28.48
CA ALA A 378 3.98 -4.65 29.05
C ALA A 378 5.40 -4.07 29.03
N SER A 379 6.01 -3.94 30.22
CA SER A 379 7.39 -3.48 30.36
C SER A 379 8.37 -4.66 30.34
N PHE A 380 9.33 -4.64 29.42
CA PHE A 380 10.35 -5.67 29.32
C PHE A 380 11.68 -5.24 29.97
N PRO A 381 12.40 -6.16 30.65
CA PRO A 381 13.72 -5.86 31.18
C PRO A 381 14.71 -5.47 30.06
N PRO A 382 15.65 -4.52 30.30
CA PRO A 382 16.62 -4.08 29.29
C PRO A 382 17.44 -5.22 28.66
N ASP A 383 17.67 -6.30 29.41
CA ASP A 383 18.36 -7.50 28.94
C ASP A 383 17.63 -8.16 27.75
N VAL A 384 16.31 -8.35 27.88
CA VAL A 384 15.44 -8.88 26.81
C VAL A 384 15.39 -7.90 25.64
N CYS A 385 15.30 -6.60 25.94
CA CYS A 385 15.23 -5.56 24.92
C CYS A 385 16.47 -5.49 24.02
N SER A 386 17.65 -5.78 24.58
CA SER A 386 18.90 -5.79 23.82
C SER A 386 19.01 -6.99 22.86
N ARG A 387 18.41 -8.12 23.23
CA ARG A 387 18.53 -9.42 22.55
C ARG A 387 17.44 -9.70 21.52
N THR A 388 16.33 -8.97 21.57
CA THR A 388 15.18 -9.13 20.68
C THR A 388 15.03 -7.91 19.78
N THR A 389 14.30 -8.06 18.67
CA THR A 389 13.86 -6.93 17.84
C THR A 389 12.39 -6.67 18.15
N PHE A 390 12.04 -5.52 18.71
CA PHE A 390 10.63 -5.20 18.93
C PHE A 390 9.94 -4.87 17.61
N VAL A 391 8.71 -5.35 17.45
CA VAL A 391 7.83 -5.01 16.34
C VAL A 391 6.46 -4.67 16.91
N ASN A 392 6.09 -3.40 16.85
CA ASN A 392 4.86 -2.88 17.42
C ASN A 392 3.76 -2.80 16.36
N PHE A 393 2.74 -3.65 16.51
CA PHE A 393 1.52 -3.68 15.69
C PHE A 393 0.34 -2.97 16.35
N THR A 394 0.58 -2.19 17.42
CA THR A 394 -0.46 -1.33 17.98
C THR A 394 -0.95 -0.37 16.90
N VAL A 395 -2.25 -0.41 16.63
CA VAL A 395 -2.87 0.36 15.55
C VAL A 395 -2.83 1.84 15.91
N THR A 396 -2.12 2.62 15.12
CA THR A 396 -2.05 4.08 15.27
C THR A 396 -3.29 4.75 14.69
N GLN A 397 -3.52 6.01 15.06
CA GLN A 397 -4.57 6.86 14.46
C GLN A 397 -4.48 6.92 12.92
N SER A 398 -3.27 7.00 12.37
CA SER A 398 -3.02 7.01 10.92
C SER A 398 -3.34 5.65 10.27
N SER A 399 -2.99 4.56 10.93
CA SER A 399 -3.31 3.19 10.48
C SER A 399 -4.82 2.99 10.48
N LEU A 400 -5.51 3.37 11.56
CA LEU A 400 -6.97 3.28 11.65
C LEU A 400 -7.67 4.11 10.59
N GLN A 401 -7.17 5.33 10.30
CA GLN A 401 -7.69 6.16 9.22
C GLN A 401 -7.59 5.44 7.88
N THR A 402 -6.42 4.87 7.56
CA THR A 402 -6.21 4.14 6.30
C THR A 402 -7.10 2.89 6.21
N GLN A 403 -7.20 2.12 7.30
CA GLN A 403 -8.07 0.94 7.37
C GLN A 403 -9.56 1.31 7.21
N SER A 404 -10.03 2.33 7.93
CA SER A 404 -11.42 2.80 7.87
C SER A 404 -11.77 3.36 6.49
N LEU A 405 -10.82 4.05 5.83
CA LEU A 405 -10.99 4.54 4.47
C LEU A 405 -11.15 3.39 3.48
N ASN A 406 -10.30 2.37 3.57
CA ASN A 406 -10.39 1.20 2.69
C ASN A 406 -11.74 0.46 2.90
N GLU A 407 -12.19 0.30 4.14
CA GLU A 407 -13.50 -0.33 4.43
C GLU A 407 -14.69 0.51 3.92
N VAL A 408 -14.67 1.84 4.10
CA VAL A 408 -15.70 2.72 3.51
C VAL A 408 -15.70 2.63 1.99
N LEU A 409 -14.53 2.63 1.35
CA LEU A 409 -14.46 2.52 -0.11
C LEU A 409 -14.99 1.19 -0.60
N LYS A 410 -14.65 0.06 0.05
CA LYS A 410 -15.21 -1.25 -0.29
C LYS A 410 -16.74 -1.28 -0.20
N PHE A 411 -17.32 -0.57 0.77
CA PHE A 411 -18.76 -0.53 0.97
C PHE A 411 -19.48 0.46 0.04
N GLU A 412 -19.03 1.71 -0.03
CA GLU A 412 -19.67 2.79 -0.78
C GLU A 412 -19.34 2.77 -2.28
N ARG A 413 -18.10 2.41 -2.62
CA ARG A 413 -17.54 2.45 -3.98
C ARG A 413 -16.70 1.20 -4.28
N PRO A 414 -17.31 0.00 -4.28
CA PRO A 414 -16.59 -1.25 -4.57
C PRO A 414 -15.97 -1.24 -5.98
N ASP A 415 -16.56 -0.49 -6.91
CA ASP A 415 -16.04 -0.26 -8.26
C ASP A 415 -14.70 0.49 -8.26
N VAL A 416 -14.56 1.51 -7.41
CA VAL A 416 -13.33 2.30 -7.27
C VAL A 416 -12.26 1.50 -6.55
N ASP A 417 -12.62 0.75 -5.50
CA ASP A 417 -11.68 -0.08 -4.74
C ASP A 417 -11.11 -1.23 -5.58
N ALA A 418 -11.96 -1.94 -6.34
CA ALA A 418 -11.52 -2.97 -7.28
C ALA A 418 -10.59 -2.37 -8.35
N ARG A 419 -10.98 -1.24 -8.93
CA ARG A 419 -10.15 -0.54 -9.93
C ARG A 419 -8.81 -0.12 -9.35
N ARG A 420 -8.76 0.41 -8.12
CA ARG A 420 -7.50 0.75 -7.42
C ARG A 420 -6.60 -0.46 -7.27
N THR A 421 -7.15 -1.57 -6.77
CA THR A 421 -6.40 -2.80 -6.51
C THR A 421 -5.85 -3.42 -7.80
N ASP A 422 -6.67 -3.46 -8.85
CA ASP A 422 -6.28 -3.98 -10.17
C ASP A 422 -5.19 -3.11 -10.81
N LEU A 423 -5.29 -1.78 -10.71
CA LEU A 423 -4.26 -0.87 -11.25
C LEU A 423 -2.92 -1.03 -10.53
N VAL A 424 -2.92 -1.20 -9.20
CA VAL A 424 -1.69 -1.45 -8.43
C VAL A 424 -1.05 -2.79 -8.83
N LYS A 425 -1.87 -3.84 -9.01
CA LYS A 425 -1.40 -5.15 -9.48
C LYS A 425 -0.80 -5.05 -10.89
N LEU A 426 -1.53 -4.43 -11.83
CA LEU A 426 -1.07 -4.23 -13.20
C LEU A 426 0.24 -3.42 -13.27
N GLN A 427 0.37 -2.38 -12.46
CA GLN A 427 1.59 -1.59 -12.39
C GLN A 427 2.79 -2.42 -11.89
N GLY A 428 2.56 -3.28 -10.89
CA GLY A 428 3.56 -4.25 -10.40
C GLY A 428 3.97 -5.25 -11.48
N GLU A 429 2.99 -5.87 -12.15
CA GLU A 429 3.20 -6.81 -13.24
C GLU A 429 3.96 -6.17 -14.41
N PHE A 430 3.61 -4.95 -14.81
CA PHE A 430 4.30 -4.22 -15.87
C PHE A 430 5.76 -3.94 -15.52
N LYS A 431 6.07 -3.54 -14.28
CA LYS A 431 7.47 -3.33 -13.83
C LYS A 431 8.28 -4.63 -13.91
N ILE A 432 7.69 -5.76 -13.52
CA ILE A 432 8.35 -7.06 -13.60
C ILE A 432 8.53 -7.50 -15.04
N HIS A 433 7.50 -7.35 -15.85
CA HIS A 433 7.53 -7.74 -17.26
C HIS A 433 8.56 -6.93 -18.04
N LEU A 434 8.68 -5.62 -17.77
CA LEU A 434 9.74 -4.79 -18.34
C LEU A 434 11.14 -5.31 -17.99
N ARG A 435 11.38 -5.68 -16.72
CA ARG A 435 12.66 -6.31 -16.31
C ARG A 435 12.91 -7.65 -16.98
N GLN A 436 11.87 -8.47 -17.15
CA GLN A 436 11.98 -9.77 -17.83
C GLN A 436 12.31 -9.61 -19.32
N LEU A 437 11.63 -8.69 -20.01
CA LEU A 437 11.92 -8.35 -21.40
C LEU A 437 13.34 -7.83 -21.56
N GLU A 438 13.80 -6.97 -20.65
CA GLU A 438 15.18 -6.48 -20.63
C GLU A 438 16.19 -7.62 -20.45
N LYS A 439 15.95 -8.53 -19.51
CA LYS A 439 16.81 -9.71 -19.29
C LYS A 439 16.83 -10.62 -20.52
N ARG A 440 15.69 -10.85 -21.17
CA ARG A 440 15.61 -11.64 -22.41
C ARG A 440 16.36 -10.95 -23.55
N LEU A 441 16.26 -9.63 -23.66
CA LEU A 441 16.98 -8.85 -24.66
C LEU A 441 18.50 -8.97 -24.47
N LEU A 442 18.98 -8.84 -23.23
CA LEU A 442 20.39 -9.06 -22.89
C LEU A 442 20.84 -10.50 -23.15
N GLN A 443 19.98 -11.47 -22.85
CA GLN A 443 20.25 -12.88 -23.11
C GLN A 443 20.35 -13.18 -24.61
N ALA A 444 19.43 -12.67 -25.43
CA ALA A 444 19.46 -12.82 -26.89
C ALA A 444 20.75 -12.22 -27.50
N LEU A 445 21.21 -11.07 -27.00
CA LEU A 445 22.50 -10.48 -27.37
C LEU A 445 23.68 -11.36 -26.95
N ASN A 446 23.66 -11.92 -25.74
CA ASN A 446 24.77 -12.74 -25.21
C ASN A 446 24.84 -14.16 -25.82
N GLU A 447 23.69 -14.73 -26.22
CA GLU A 447 23.59 -16.02 -26.89
C GLU A 447 24.01 -15.97 -28.36
N SER A 448 23.99 -14.78 -28.98
CA SER A 448 24.45 -14.58 -30.35
C SER A 448 25.98 -14.77 -30.46
N ARG A 449 26.41 -16.01 -30.74
CA ARG A 449 27.81 -16.35 -31.02
C ARG A 449 28.05 -16.30 -32.53
N GLY A 450 28.58 -15.17 -33.03
CA GLY A 450 28.93 -15.01 -34.45
C GLY A 450 28.68 -13.61 -34.98
N ASN A 451 28.55 -13.49 -36.30
CA ASN A 451 28.20 -12.23 -36.95
C ASN A 451 26.69 -11.99 -36.82
N ILE A 452 26.28 -11.07 -35.93
CA ILE A 452 24.87 -10.75 -35.61
C ILE A 452 24.08 -10.35 -36.88
N LEU A 453 24.76 -9.82 -37.89
CA LEU A 453 24.20 -9.46 -39.18
C LEU A 453 23.79 -10.65 -40.05
N ASP A 454 24.16 -11.88 -39.70
CA ASP A 454 23.81 -13.08 -40.48
C ASP A 454 22.70 -13.92 -39.78
N ASP A 455 22.35 -13.63 -38.52
CA ASP A 455 21.32 -14.36 -37.76
C ASP A 455 19.96 -13.63 -37.75
N ASP A 456 19.04 -14.05 -38.64
CA ASP A 456 17.72 -13.41 -38.81
C ASP A 456 16.84 -13.54 -37.56
N ASN A 457 16.98 -14.64 -36.80
CA ASN A 457 16.16 -14.88 -35.63
C ASN A 457 16.46 -13.89 -34.50
N VAL A 458 17.73 -13.48 -34.34
CA VAL A 458 18.13 -12.51 -33.32
C VAL A 458 17.55 -11.13 -33.62
N ILE A 459 17.50 -10.71 -34.89
CA ILE A 459 16.95 -9.39 -35.26
C ILE A 459 15.43 -9.36 -35.09
N GLU A 460 14.74 -10.42 -35.52
CA GLU A 460 13.29 -10.50 -35.37
C GLU A 460 12.88 -10.55 -33.89
N THR A 461 13.60 -11.30 -33.05
CA THR A 461 13.37 -11.35 -31.61
C THR A 461 13.68 -10.02 -30.91
N LEU A 462 14.70 -9.27 -31.34
CA LEU A 462 14.97 -7.93 -30.81
C LEU A 462 13.87 -6.93 -31.16
N GLU A 463 13.33 -6.96 -32.39
CA GLU A 463 12.24 -6.08 -32.79
C GLU A 463 10.92 -6.38 -32.06
N THR A 464 10.61 -7.66 -31.82
CA THR A 464 9.40 -8.04 -31.06
C THR A 464 9.52 -7.60 -29.60
N LEU A 465 10.64 -7.91 -28.93
CA LEU A 465 10.89 -7.51 -27.54
C LEU A 465 10.85 -5.97 -27.36
N LYS A 466 11.38 -5.21 -28.33
CA LYS A 466 11.32 -3.74 -28.32
C LYS A 466 9.89 -3.21 -28.44
N LYS A 467 9.09 -3.76 -29.36
CA LYS A 467 7.68 -3.37 -29.52
C LYS A 467 6.87 -3.66 -28.26
N GLU A 468 7.06 -4.83 -27.66
CA GLU A 468 6.40 -5.21 -26.39
C GLU A 468 6.80 -4.27 -25.25
N ALA A 469 8.09 -3.97 -25.09
CA ALA A 469 8.56 -3.05 -24.06
C ALA A 469 8.00 -1.62 -24.22
N ALA A 470 7.93 -1.12 -25.45
CA ALA A 470 7.36 0.19 -25.75
C ALA A 470 5.86 0.25 -25.47
N GLU A 471 5.11 -0.81 -25.81
CA GLU A 471 3.68 -0.90 -25.54
C GLU A 471 3.40 -0.91 -24.02
N ILE A 472 4.17 -1.68 -23.25
CA ILE A 472 4.01 -1.77 -21.80
C ILE A 472 4.38 -0.45 -21.13
N SER A 473 5.47 0.20 -21.57
CA SER A 473 5.85 1.52 -21.05
C SER A 473 4.75 2.56 -21.29
N LYS A 474 4.11 2.55 -22.47
CA LYS A 474 2.97 3.43 -22.75
C LYS A 474 1.77 3.13 -21.85
N LYS A 475 1.39 1.86 -21.69
CA LYS A 475 0.30 1.43 -20.80
C LYS A 475 0.56 1.81 -19.34
N MET A 476 1.83 1.78 -18.91
CA MET A 476 2.22 2.18 -17.56
C MET A 476 1.90 3.66 -17.30
N VAL A 477 2.22 4.57 -18.24
CA VAL A 477 1.92 6.01 -18.12
C VAL A 477 0.41 6.27 -18.14
N GLU A 478 -0.35 5.57 -18.99
CA GLU A 478 -1.82 5.68 -19.01
C GLU A 478 -2.45 5.22 -17.67
N THR A 479 -1.88 4.18 -17.05
CA THR A 479 -2.30 3.64 -15.75
C THR A 479 -2.07 4.67 -14.62
N GLU A 480 -0.96 5.42 -14.65
CA GLU A 480 -0.68 6.48 -13.67
C GLU A 480 -1.73 7.60 -13.70
N GLY A 481 -2.17 8.02 -14.89
CA GLY A 481 -3.24 9.02 -15.02
C GLY A 481 -4.54 8.56 -14.34
N VAL A 482 -4.93 7.30 -14.53
CA VAL A 482 -6.13 6.73 -13.89
C VAL A 482 -5.98 6.62 -12.37
N MET A 483 -4.78 6.29 -11.88
CA MET A 483 -4.50 6.23 -10.44
C MET A 483 -4.76 7.59 -9.75
N THR A 484 -4.34 8.70 -10.36
CA THR A 484 -4.60 10.04 -9.81
C THR A 484 -6.10 10.38 -9.74
N GLU A 485 -6.89 9.91 -10.70
CA GLU A 485 -8.35 10.10 -10.68
C GLU A 485 -9.00 9.30 -9.53
N VAL A 486 -8.56 8.06 -9.33
CA VAL A 486 -9.00 7.18 -8.23
C VAL A 486 -8.62 7.77 -6.87
N GLU A 487 -7.44 8.35 -6.74
CA GLU A 487 -6.99 9.05 -5.52
C GLU A 487 -7.87 10.26 -5.22
N ASN A 488 -8.22 11.08 -6.22
CA ASN A 488 -9.10 12.23 -6.04
C ASN A 488 -10.51 11.83 -5.54
N ILE A 489 -11.05 10.70 -6.00
CA ILE A 489 -12.32 10.16 -5.48
C ILE A 489 -12.15 9.68 -4.04
N THR A 490 -11.04 8.99 -3.75
CA THR A 490 -10.70 8.48 -2.42
C THR A 490 -10.62 9.61 -1.38
N LEU A 491 -10.05 10.76 -1.75
CA LEU A 491 -9.91 11.93 -0.86
C LEU A 491 -11.26 12.45 -0.34
N LYS A 492 -12.35 12.32 -1.11
CA LYS A 492 -13.70 12.75 -0.68
C LYS A 492 -14.20 11.98 0.53
N TYR A 493 -13.79 10.72 0.69
CA TYR A 493 -14.18 9.86 1.80
C TYR A 493 -13.22 9.96 3.00
N SER A 494 -12.10 10.67 2.86
CA SER A 494 -11.10 10.84 3.92
C SER A 494 -11.67 11.46 5.20
N ILE A 495 -12.74 12.26 5.08
CA ILE A 495 -13.39 12.91 6.22
C ILE A 495 -14.00 11.89 7.18
N ILE A 496 -14.60 10.81 6.65
CA ILE A 496 -15.14 9.71 7.46
C ILE A 496 -14.01 9.02 8.21
N ALA A 497 -12.91 8.72 7.50
CA ALA A 497 -11.75 8.08 8.08
C ALA A 497 -11.09 8.93 9.20
N LYS A 498 -10.98 10.25 9.00
CA LYS A 498 -10.51 11.19 10.03
C LYS A 498 -11.43 11.19 11.25
N SER A 499 -12.75 11.24 11.03
CA SER A 499 -13.71 11.16 12.13
C SER A 499 -13.67 9.83 12.87
N CYS A 500 -13.49 8.70 12.18
CA CYS A 500 -13.30 7.40 12.82
C CYS A 500 -12.07 7.38 13.73
N SER A 501 -10.95 7.92 13.24
CA SER A 501 -9.72 8.02 14.01
C SER A 501 -9.89 8.90 15.25
N ALA A 502 -10.52 10.07 15.11
CA ALA A 502 -10.79 10.98 16.22
C ALA A 502 -11.73 10.35 17.27
N VAL A 503 -12.79 9.65 16.85
CA VAL A 503 -13.69 8.95 17.77
C VAL A 503 -12.95 7.86 18.55
N PHE A 504 -12.13 7.06 17.88
CA PHE A 504 -11.36 6.02 18.56
C PHE A 504 -10.31 6.61 19.51
N ALA A 505 -9.64 7.70 19.13
CA ALA A 505 -8.72 8.41 20.02
C ALA A 505 -9.41 8.87 21.31
N VAL A 506 -10.63 9.42 21.21
CA VAL A 506 -11.43 9.75 22.40
C VAL A 506 -11.69 8.50 23.24
N LEU A 507 -12.16 7.41 22.63
CA LEU A 507 -12.44 6.15 23.34
C LEU A 507 -11.21 5.57 24.05
N GLU A 508 -10.03 5.68 23.43
CA GLU A 508 -8.77 5.22 24.00
C GLU A 508 -8.39 6.02 25.26
N GLN A 509 -8.57 7.35 25.24
CA GLN A 509 -8.20 8.23 26.33
C GLN A 509 -9.19 8.24 27.51
N LEU A 510 -10.41 7.69 27.36
CA LEU A 510 -11.42 7.67 28.43
C LEU A 510 -10.97 6.92 29.69
N HIS A 511 -10.02 5.99 29.59
CA HIS A 511 -9.51 5.24 30.73
C HIS A 511 -8.84 6.13 31.80
N HIS A 512 -8.41 7.34 31.43
CA HIS A 512 -7.87 8.34 32.35
C HIS A 512 -8.93 8.96 33.28
N ILE A 513 -10.21 8.90 32.91
CA ILE A 513 -11.34 9.31 33.76
C ILE A 513 -11.70 8.17 34.72
N ASN A 514 -11.86 6.96 34.19
CA ASN A 514 -12.15 5.76 34.99
C ASN A 514 -11.43 4.53 34.40
N HIS A 515 -10.78 3.75 35.26
CA HIS A 515 -10.05 2.53 34.90
C HIS A 515 -10.86 1.53 34.06
N PHE A 516 -12.18 1.50 34.19
CA PHE A 516 -13.07 0.59 33.45
C PHE A 516 -13.41 1.08 32.04
N TYR A 517 -13.10 2.33 31.69
CA TYR A 517 -13.40 2.90 30.36
C TYR A 517 -12.32 2.50 29.36
N GLN A 518 -12.18 1.18 29.16
CA GLN A 518 -11.22 0.62 28.24
C GLN A 518 -11.94 -0.09 27.11
N PHE A 519 -11.81 0.50 25.93
CA PHE A 519 -12.47 0.02 24.73
C PHE A 519 -11.42 -0.52 23.78
N SER A 520 -11.64 -1.74 23.27
CA SER A 520 -10.77 -2.31 22.26
C SER A 520 -11.02 -1.69 20.89
N LEU A 521 -10.04 -1.79 19.99
CA LEU A 521 -10.26 -1.40 18.59
C LEU A 521 -11.38 -2.22 17.94
N GLN A 522 -11.47 -3.51 18.25
CA GLN A 522 -12.52 -4.36 17.72
C GLN A 522 -13.92 -3.85 18.11
N TYR A 523 -14.08 -3.37 19.35
CA TYR A 523 -15.33 -2.74 19.80
C TYR A 523 -15.73 -1.54 18.92
N PHE A 524 -14.78 -0.67 18.58
CA PHE A 524 -15.02 0.45 17.67
C PHE A 524 -15.31 -0.02 16.23
N VAL A 525 -14.56 -1.00 15.72
CA VAL A 525 -14.78 -1.57 14.39
C VAL A 525 -16.19 -2.19 14.28
N ASP A 526 -16.69 -2.82 15.34
CA ASP A 526 -18.06 -3.36 15.38
C ASP A 526 -19.14 -2.26 15.39
N ILE A 527 -18.87 -1.11 16.02
CA ILE A 527 -19.71 0.10 15.90
C ILE A 527 -19.70 0.57 14.44
N PHE A 528 -18.52 0.77 13.86
CA PHE A 528 -18.37 1.26 12.51
C PHE A 528 -19.04 0.36 11.47
N ASN A 529 -18.83 -0.96 11.57
CA ASN A 529 -19.49 -1.94 10.72
C ASN A 529 -21.02 -1.89 10.86
N SER A 530 -21.55 -1.70 12.07
CA SER A 530 -23.00 -1.56 12.24
C SER A 530 -23.55 -0.30 11.56
N VAL A 531 -22.81 0.81 11.58
CA VAL A 531 -23.19 2.07 10.91
C VAL A 531 -23.18 1.89 9.39
N LEU A 532 -22.22 1.15 8.84
CA LEU A 532 -22.16 0.87 7.40
C LEU A 532 -23.25 -0.12 6.96
N TYR A 533 -23.33 -1.29 7.58
CA TYR A 533 -24.13 -2.42 7.06
C TYR A 533 -25.56 -2.51 7.60
N GLN A 534 -25.84 -2.02 8.81
CA GLN A 534 -27.15 -2.21 9.48
C GLN A 534 -28.03 -0.96 9.43
N ASN A 535 -27.54 0.14 8.88
CA ASN A 535 -28.24 1.42 8.90
C ASN A 535 -29.31 1.52 7.79
N LYS A 536 -30.56 1.64 8.22
CA LYS A 536 -31.73 1.75 7.33
C LYS A 536 -31.77 3.07 6.55
N ARG A 537 -31.21 4.16 7.10
CA ARG A 537 -31.18 5.49 6.44
C ARG A 537 -30.29 5.46 5.20
N LEU A 538 -29.18 4.74 5.29
CA LEU A 538 -28.26 4.53 4.17
C LEU A 538 -28.90 3.73 3.04
N ALA A 539 -29.78 2.75 3.32
CA ALA A 539 -30.40 1.95 2.26
C ALA A 539 -31.35 2.76 1.34
N GLN A 540 -31.85 3.92 1.81
CA GLN A 540 -32.83 4.73 1.09
C GLN A 540 -32.18 5.81 0.21
N GLU A 541 -30.96 6.25 0.54
CA GLU A 541 -30.28 7.35 -0.14
C GLU A 541 -29.32 6.91 -1.24
N LYS A 542 -29.37 7.57 -2.40
CA LYS A 542 -28.53 7.27 -3.58
C LYS A 542 -27.41 8.28 -3.82
N ASP A 543 -27.52 9.49 -3.28
CA ASP A 543 -26.49 10.50 -3.45
C ASP A 543 -25.30 10.25 -2.50
N HIS A 544 -24.09 10.25 -3.04
CA HIS A 544 -22.90 9.87 -2.27
C HIS A 544 -22.48 10.97 -1.29
N SER A 545 -22.71 12.25 -1.62
CA SER A 545 -22.46 13.35 -0.67
C SER A 545 -23.40 13.30 0.52
N ALA A 546 -24.70 13.10 0.29
CA ALA A 546 -25.68 12.96 1.37
C ALA A 546 -25.38 11.72 2.25
N ARG A 547 -25.01 10.59 1.64
CA ARG A 547 -24.62 9.36 2.36
C ARG A 547 -23.41 9.58 3.28
N VAL A 548 -22.39 10.32 2.83
CA VAL A 548 -21.24 10.67 3.67
C VAL A 548 -21.68 11.42 4.94
N GLN A 549 -22.58 12.39 4.81
CA GLN A 549 -23.10 13.14 5.97
C GLN A 549 -23.92 12.26 6.93
N ILE A 550 -24.71 11.32 6.39
CA ILE A 550 -25.45 10.35 7.21
C ILE A 550 -24.51 9.42 7.96
N ILE A 551 -23.47 8.88 7.30
CA ILE A 551 -22.45 8.04 7.93
C ILE A 551 -21.76 8.79 9.06
N LEU A 552 -21.33 10.03 8.80
CA LEU A 552 -20.68 10.87 9.82
C LEU A 552 -21.58 11.06 11.03
N ARG A 553 -22.82 11.52 10.84
CA ARG A 553 -23.75 11.74 11.95
C ARG A 553 -24.04 10.47 12.74
N ASP A 554 -24.32 9.38 12.03
CA ASP A 554 -24.74 8.12 12.64
C ASP A 554 -23.57 7.40 13.33
N LEU A 555 -22.33 7.65 12.90
CA LEU A 555 -21.11 7.22 13.58
C LEU A 555 -21.05 7.79 15.00
N PHE A 556 -21.18 9.12 15.16
CA PHE A 556 -21.13 9.75 16.49
C PHE A 556 -22.31 9.32 17.38
N ILE A 557 -23.53 9.27 16.82
CA ILE A 557 -24.72 8.87 17.58
C ILE A 557 -24.62 7.42 18.07
N THR A 558 -24.28 6.48 17.19
CA THR A 558 -24.19 5.06 17.53
C THR A 558 -23.05 4.79 18.50
N THR A 559 -21.91 5.48 18.34
CA THR A 559 -20.80 5.41 19.29
C THR A 559 -21.26 5.87 20.67
N TYR A 560 -21.93 7.02 20.76
CA TYR A 560 -22.46 7.51 22.03
C TYR A 560 -23.41 6.52 22.69
N GLN A 561 -24.46 6.07 21.98
CA GLN A 561 -25.48 5.18 22.52
C GLN A 561 -24.91 3.84 23.00
N ARG A 562 -23.91 3.28 22.30
CA ARG A 562 -23.29 2.03 22.71
C ARG A 562 -22.32 2.21 23.87
N THR A 563 -21.52 3.27 23.86
CA THR A 563 -20.49 3.49 24.88
C THR A 563 -21.12 4.02 26.17
N SER A 564 -22.17 4.83 26.12
CA SER A 564 -22.84 5.41 27.30
C SER A 564 -23.38 4.38 28.30
N LEU A 565 -23.69 3.16 27.84
CA LEU A 565 -24.10 2.04 28.69
C LEU A 565 -22.95 1.46 29.53
N GLY A 566 -21.71 1.64 29.09
CA GLY A 566 -20.49 1.29 29.82
C GLY A 566 -19.94 2.45 30.66
N LEU A 567 -20.61 3.60 30.67
CA LEU A 567 -20.23 4.79 31.42
C LEU A 567 -21.19 5.04 32.58
N ILE A 568 -20.63 5.57 33.68
CA ILE A 568 -21.38 6.13 34.81
C ILE A 568 -22.18 7.34 34.31
N GLN A 569 -23.39 7.54 34.82
CA GLN A 569 -24.33 8.57 34.37
C GLN A 569 -23.71 9.97 34.34
N LYS A 570 -22.88 10.31 35.33
CA LYS A 570 -22.21 11.62 35.44
C LYS A 570 -21.21 11.90 34.30
N ASP A 571 -20.59 10.86 33.74
CA ASP A 571 -19.54 10.98 32.72
C ASP A 571 -20.11 10.94 31.29
N ARG A 572 -21.42 10.65 31.13
CA ARG A 572 -22.07 10.58 29.81
C ARG A 572 -22.02 11.91 29.07
N ILE A 573 -22.32 13.01 29.75
CA ILE A 573 -22.27 14.35 29.14
C ILE A 573 -20.83 14.78 28.84
N THR A 574 -19.88 14.43 29.71
CA THR A 574 -18.43 14.60 29.46
C THR A 574 -18.04 13.91 28.16
N PHE A 575 -18.43 12.65 27.97
CA PHE A 575 -18.14 11.92 26.75
C PHE A 575 -18.81 12.53 25.51
N ALA A 576 -20.07 12.97 25.61
CA ALA A 576 -20.74 13.65 24.51
C ALA A 576 -20.06 14.98 24.12
N MET A 577 -19.52 15.73 25.09
CA MET A 577 -18.72 16.93 24.82
C MET A 577 -17.40 16.59 24.08
N LEU A 578 -16.71 15.52 24.47
CA LEU A 578 -15.50 15.05 23.78
C LEU A 578 -15.81 14.64 22.33
N LEU A 579 -16.93 13.94 22.11
CA LEU A 579 -17.40 13.60 20.77
C LEU A 579 -17.77 14.84 19.95
N ALA A 580 -18.38 15.85 20.58
CA ALA A 580 -18.67 17.13 19.92
C ALA A 580 -17.37 17.82 19.49
N GLN A 581 -16.35 17.88 20.37
CA GLN A 581 -15.03 18.44 20.05
C GLN A 581 -14.34 17.71 18.87
N ALA A 582 -14.44 16.38 18.84
CA ALA A 582 -13.90 15.53 17.78
C ALA A 582 -14.70 15.59 16.47
N ALA A 583 -15.92 16.13 16.48
CA ALA A 583 -16.76 16.18 15.30
C ALA A 583 -16.21 17.14 14.22
N PRO A 584 -16.39 16.81 12.93
CA PRO A 584 -15.91 17.64 11.82
C PRO A 584 -16.83 18.84 11.50
N TYR A 585 -17.76 19.19 12.40
CA TYR A 585 -18.70 20.29 12.18
C TYR A 585 -17.99 21.65 12.31
N ALA A 586 -18.44 22.63 11.52
CA ALA A 586 -17.88 23.98 11.57
C ALA A 586 -18.25 24.67 12.89
N MET A 587 -17.27 24.79 13.79
CA MET A 587 -17.38 25.50 15.07
C MET A 587 -16.02 26.07 15.47
N ASP A 588 -16.02 27.19 16.20
CA ASP A 588 -14.82 27.79 16.74
C ASP A 588 -14.34 27.02 17.99
N LYS A 589 -13.45 26.06 17.76
CA LYS A 589 -12.88 25.21 18.81
C LYS A 589 -12.09 26.00 19.86
N SER A 590 -11.60 27.20 19.54
CA SER A 590 -10.89 28.03 20.51
C SER A 590 -11.77 28.46 21.69
N ILE A 591 -13.10 28.47 21.51
CA ILE A 591 -14.05 28.76 22.60
C ILE A 591 -14.09 27.59 23.58
N ILE A 592 -13.93 26.34 23.11
CA ILE A 592 -13.82 25.17 23.97
C ILE A 592 -12.54 25.26 24.80
N ASP A 593 -11.42 25.67 24.21
CA ASP A 593 -10.16 25.86 24.93
C ASP A 593 -10.30 26.89 26.06
N ASN A 594 -11.02 27.99 25.82
CA ASN A 594 -11.35 28.98 26.87
C ASN A 594 -12.29 28.39 27.97
N ILE A 595 -13.18 27.47 27.61
CA ILE A 595 -14.02 26.74 28.58
C ILE A 595 -13.17 25.76 29.40
N LEU A 596 -12.07 25.24 28.86
CA LEU A 596 -11.18 24.32 29.57
C LEU A 596 -10.08 25.05 30.36
N ASP A 597 -9.76 26.30 30.01
CA ASP A 597 -8.74 27.09 30.70
C ASP A 597 -9.07 27.31 32.20
N GLU A 598 -8.17 26.84 33.06
CA GLU A 598 -8.25 26.99 34.51
C GLU A 598 -8.07 28.44 34.98
N SER A 599 -7.40 29.29 34.18
CA SER A 599 -7.23 30.72 34.47
C SER A 599 -8.57 31.45 34.55
N ILE A 600 -9.56 30.96 33.80
CA ILE A 600 -10.93 31.46 33.80
C ILE A 600 -11.70 30.74 34.92
N ALA A 601 -11.55 31.24 36.15
CA ALA A 601 -12.21 30.67 37.32
C ALA A 601 -13.74 30.75 37.20
N GLY A 602 -14.41 29.60 37.22
CA GLY A 602 -15.87 29.53 37.25
C GLY A 602 -16.44 29.92 38.61
N ALA A 603 -17.52 30.70 38.59
CA ALA A 603 -18.22 31.17 39.79
C ALA A 603 -19.72 30.84 39.73
N ASP A 604 -20.38 30.85 40.89
CA ASP A 604 -21.84 30.78 41.01
C ASP A 604 -22.34 32.04 41.72
N LEU A 605 -22.80 33.00 40.92
CA LEU A 605 -23.31 34.29 41.40
C LEU A 605 -24.66 34.17 42.11
N SER A 606 -25.38 33.05 41.98
CA SER A 606 -26.65 32.83 42.68
C SER A 606 -26.44 32.55 44.18
N SER A 607 -25.38 31.79 44.50
CA SER A 607 -25.00 31.47 45.88
C SER A 607 -24.08 32.52 46.51
N SER A 608 -23.34 33.29 45.69
CA SER A 608 -22.33 34.25 46.13
C SER A 608 -22.46 35.61 45.41
N PRO A 609 -23.45 36.44 45.78
CA PRO A 609 -23.70 37.72 45.11
C PRO A 609 -22.56 38.74 45.29
N ASP A 610 -21.74 38.60 46.34
CA ASP A 610 -20.61 39.48 46.63
C ASP A 610 -19.53 39.48 45.54
N LEU A 611 -19.47 38.40 44.73
CA LEU A 611 -18.50 38.26 43.64
C LEU A 611 -18.96 38.90 42.31
N LYS A 612 -20.17 39.45 42.25
CA LYS A 612 -20.80 39.95 41.02
C LYS A 612 -19.94 40.98 40.27
N GLU A 613 -19.43 42.00 40.96
CA GLU A 613 -18.62 43.06 40.32
C GLU A 613 -17.31 42.51 39.74
N GLN A 614 -16.65 41.60 40.47
CA GLN A 614 -15.40 40.97 40.02
C GLN A 614 -15.63 40.08 38.79
N VAL A 615 -16.69 39.27 38.82
CA VAL A 615 -17.04 38.35 37.72
C VAL A 615 -17.44 39.14 36.47
N MET A 616 -18.25 40.19 36.60
CA MET A 616 -18.66 41.03 35.47
C MET A 616 -17.51 41.86 34.89
N GLY A 617 -16.55 42.28 35.74
CA GLY A 617 -15.29 42.89 35.29
C GLY A 617 -14.47 41.94 34.43
N ARG A 618 -14.45 40.63 34.73
CA ARG A 618 -13.78 39.62 33.91
C ARG A 618 -14.49 39.42 32.58
N VAL A 619 -15.81 39.25 32.57
CA VAL A 619 -16.60 39.11 31.32
C VAL A 619 -16.36 40.31 30.39
N SER A 620 -16.36 41.53 30.93
CA SER A 620 -16.16 42.76 30.16
C SER A 620 -14.75 42.91 29.58
N ASN A 621 -13.74 42.26 30.18
CA ASN A 621 -12.35 42.30 29.73
C ASN A 621 -12.01 41.20 28.72
N MET A 622 -12.83 40.15 28.59
CA MET A 622 -12.61 39.08 27.62
C MET A 622 -12.89 39.56 26.20
N SER A 623 -11.97 39.32 25.28
CA SER A 623 -12.06 39.72 23.86
C SER A 623 -13.35 39.27 23.19
N LEU A 624 -13.83 38.06 23.52
CA LEU A 624 -15.05 37.45 22.97
C LEU A 624 -16.34 38.20 23.33
N PHE A 625 -16.39 38.86 24.50
CA PHE A 625 -17.61 39.47 25.04
C PHE A 625 -17.53 41.00 25.14
N ARG A 626 -16.34 41.58 25.03
CA ARG A 626 -16.07 43.01 25.28
C ARG A 626 -16.96 43.97 24.49
N SER A 627 -17.22 43.67 23.21
CA SER A 627 -18.02 44.54 22.34
C SER A 627 -19.50 44.55 22.70
N HIS A 628 -20.07 43.43 23.14
CA HIS A 628 -21.51 43.25 23.35
C HIS A 628 -21.94 43.23 24.82
N ALA A 629 -21.03 42.98 25.76
CA ALA A 629 -21.36 42.90 27.18
C ALA A 629 -21.96 44.21 27.72
N SER A 630 -21.54 45.34 27.16
CA SER A 630 -22.06 46.68 27.50
C SER A 630 -23.43 47.00 26.87
N THR A 631 -23.88 46.19 25.90
CA THR A 631 -25.15 46.39 25.18
C THR A 631 -26.33 45.71 25.88
N VAL A 632 -26.06 44.71 26.72
CA VAL A 632 -27.08 43.96 27.47
C VAL A 632 -27.58 44.76 28.67
N SER A 633 -28.90 44.77 28.88
CA SER A 633 -29.53 45.49 30.00
C SER A 633 -29.23 44.86 31.36
N ALA A 634 -29.21 45.67 32.42
CA ALA A 634 -29.05 45.17 33.79
C ALA A 634 -30.18 44.20 34.19
N GLU A 635 -31.41 44.42 33.69
CA GLU A 635 -32.57 43.55 33.94
C GLU A 635 -32.37 42.14 33.40
N GLN A 636 -31.78 41.99 32.21
CA GLN A 636 -31.48 40.67 31.63
C GLN A 636 -30.39 39.93 32.41
N TRP A 637 -29.36 40.64 32.88
CA TRP A 637 -28.35 40.05 33.76
C TRP A 637 -28.94 39.61 35.10
N ASP A 638 -29.80 40.44 35.71
CA ASP A 638 -30.46 40.10 36.97
C ASP A 638 -31.43 38.94 36.81
N GLN A 639 -32.12 38.82 35.66
CA GLN A 639 -32.94 37.65 35.34
C GLN A 639 -32.06 36.38 35.25
N PHE A 640 -30.95 36.43 34.54
CA PHE A 640 -30.01 35.30 34.42
C PHE A 640 -29.42 34.85 35.78
N PHE A 641 -29.12 35.77 36.68
CA PHE A 641 -28.56 35.42 37.99
C PHE A 641 -29.59 34.85 38.97
N ASN A 642 -30.84 35.27 38.90
CA ASN A 642 -31.88 34.87 39.86
C ASN A 642 -32.73 33.68 39.39
N GLU A 643 -32.87 33.45 38.08
CA GLU A 643 -33.69 32.36 37.56
C GLU A 643 -33.13 30.99 37.98
N GLU A 644 -34.02 30.08 38.37
CA GLU A 644 -33.62 28.73 38.77
C GLU A 644 -33.06 27.98 37.56
N LEU A 645 -33.72 28.03 36.40
CA LEU A 645 -33.27 27.43 35.13
C LEU A 645 -32.54 28.45 34.23
N ALA A 646 -31.46 29.03 34.74
CA ALA A 646 -30.71 30.10 34.08
C ALA A 646 -30.16 29.76 32.69
N GLU A 647 -29.98 28.48 32.37
CA GLU A 647 -29.58 28.03 31.04
C GLU A 647 -30.62 28.37 29.93
N ASN A 648 -31.86 28.73 30.31
CA ASN A 648 -32.89 29.22 29.40
C ASN A 648 -32.79 30.72 29.09
N VAL A 649 -32.14 31.48 29.96
CA VAL A 649 -32.22 32.95 29.96
C VAL A 649 -30.82 33.55 29.94
N VAL A 650 -29.92 32.96 29.15
CA VAL A 650 -28.57 33.47 29.01
C VAL A 650 -28.59 34.70 28.09
N PRO A 651 -27.99 35.83 28.49
CA PRO A 651 -27.95 37.02 27.64
C PRO A 651 -27.18 36.79 26.34
N ALA A 652 -27.70 37.32 25.23
CA ALA A 652 -27.04 37.26 23.93
C ALA A 652 -25.90 38.28 23.85
N VAL A 653 -24.66 37.82 24.02
CA VAL A 653 -23.44 38.65 24.02
C VAL A 653 -22.62 38.39 22.74
N TRP A 654 -23.27 38.39 21.58
CA TRP A 654 -22.65 38.11 20.27
C TRP A 654 -23.42 38.79 19.12
N ASP A 655 -22.79 38.85 17.95
CA ASP A 655 -23.39 39.37 16.72
C ASP A 655 -24.46 38.41 16.16
N GLU A 656 -25.50 38.93 15.54
CA GLU A 656 -26.58 38.14 14.90
C GLU A 656 -26.07 37.21 13.78
N ASN A 657 -24.91 37.52 13.18
CA ASN A 657 -24.30 36.70 12.12
C ASN A 657 -23.43 35.54 12.64
N THR A 658 -23.31 35.37 13.96
CA THR A 658 -22.51 34.30 14.57
C THR A 658 -23.16 32.93 14.31
N ASN A 659 -22.38 31.89 14.01
CA ASN A 659 -22.90 30.53 13.80
C ASN A 659 -23.62 30.01 15.06
N GLU A 660 -24.70 29.25 14.90
CA GLU A 660 -25.54 28.73 16.00
C GLU A 660 -24.71 27.94 17.03
N PHE A 661 -23.78 27.10 16.58
CA PHE A 661 -22.90 26.35 17.49
C PHE A 661 -21.97 27.28 18.28
N ASP A 662 -21.44 28.33 17.67
CA ASP A 662 -20.57 29.30 18.35
C ASP A 662 -21.35 30.14 19.36
N GLN A 663 -22.62 30.46 19.08
CA GLN A 663 -23.52 31.12 20.03
C GLN A 663 -23.75 30.26 21.27
N LEU A 664 -23.97 28.95 21.09
CA LEU A 664 -24.15 28.00 22.18
C LEU A 664 -22.86 27.74 22.97
N LEU A 665 -21.69 27.73 22.32
CA LEU A 665 -20.40 27.66 23.01
C LEU A 665 -20.12 28.92 23.84
N ARG A 666 -20.43 30.11 23.31
CA ARG A 666 -20.38 31.38 24.06
C ARG A 666 -21.33 31.37 25.26
N THR A 667 -22.53 30.83 25.08
CA THR A 667 -23.51 30.61 26.15
C THR A 667 -22.93 29.71 27.24
N LEU A 668 -22.33 28.59 26.87
CA LEU A 668 -21.70 27.65 27.80
C LEU A 668 -20.55 28.30 28.58
N LEU A 669 -19.74 29.14 27.92
CA LEU A 669 -18.67 29.92 28.56
C LEU A 669 -19.22 30.96 29.55
N LEU A 670 -20.31 31.66 29.22
CA LEU A 670 -20.96 32.58 30.16
C LEU A 670 -21.54 31.86 31.38
N VAL A 671 -22.13 30.68 31.18
CA VAL A 671 -22.60 29.81 32.27
C VAL A 671 -21.43 29.33 33.13
N LYS A 672 -20.29 28.93 32.53
CA LYS A 672 -19.05 28.63 33.29
C LYS A 672 -18.64 29.80 34.18
N ILE A 673 -18.64 31.02 33.65
CA ILE A 673 -18.14 32.19 34.39
C ILE A 673 -19.09 32.61 35.51
N CYS A 674 -20.41 32.51 35.30
CA CYS A 674 -21.41 33.16 36.17
C CYS A 674 -22.34 32.20 36.94
N ARG A 675 -22.66 31.02 36.39
CA ARG A 675 -23.67 30.07 36.88
C ARG A 675 -23.17 28.63 36.74
N MET A 676 -22.07 28.33 37.43
CA MET A 676 -21.45 26.99 37.39
C MET A 676 -22.40 25.84 37.78
N ASP A 677 -23.44 26.13 38.56
CA ASP A 677 -24.50 25.19 38.93
C ASP A 677 -25.30 24.67 37.72
N ARG A 678 -25.36 25.44 36.63
CA ARG A 678 -26.07 25.11 35.38
C ARG A 678 -25.17 24.70 34.22
N PHE A 679 -23.89 24.43 34.47
CA PHE A 679 -22.95 24.05 33.43
C PHE A 679 -23.33 22.73 32.73
N VAL A 680 -23.65 21.67 33.48
CA VAL A 680 -23.99 20.35 32.90
C VAL A 680 -25.26 20.41 32.03
N PRO A 681 -26.39 21.00 32.48
CA PRO A 681 -27.56 21.19 31.62
C PRO A 681 -27.31 22.09 30.40
N ALA A 682 -26.48 23.13 30.53
CA ALA A 682 -26.10 23.97 29.39
C ALA A 682 -25.28 23.19 28.35
N ALA A 683 -24.35 22.33 28.81
CA ALA A 683 -23.58 21.44 27.94
C ALA A 683 -24.48 20.43 27.24
N GLU A 684 -25.46 19.84 27.95
CA GLU A 684 -26.46 18.94 27.34
C GLU A 684 -27.23 19.63 26.21
N ARG A 685 -27.64 20.90 26.37
CA ARG A 685 -28.30 21.66 25.30
C ARG A 685 -27.42 21.87 24.08
N PHE A 686 -26.16 22.20 24.29
CA PHE A 686 -25.19 22.31 23.21
C PHE A 686 -25.06 20.99 22.44
N ILE A 687 -24.94 19.87 23.16
CA ILE A 687 -24.89 18.53 22.57
C ILE A 687 -26.16 18.21 21.77
N VAL A 688 -27.34 18.54 22.30
CA VAL A 688 -28.62 18.34 21.59
C VAL A 688 -28.66 19.17 20.30
N ALA A 689 -28.10 20.38 20.27
CA ALA A 689 -28.02 21.16 19.05
C ALA A 689 -27.08 20.53 18.01
N VAL A 690 -25.94 19.96 18.45
CA VAL A 690 -24.93 19.35 17.56
C VAL A 690 -25.39 18.01 17.00
N PHE A 691 -25.90 17.10 17.82
CA PHE A 691 -26.20 15.72 17.44
C PHE A 691 -27.69 15.37 17.43
N SER A 692 -28.58 16.32 17.71
CA SER A 692 -30.02 16.14 17.94
C SER A 692 -30.35 15.34 19.22
N ARG A 693 -31.64 15.34 19.59
CA ARG A 693 -32.14 14.58 20.75
C ARG A 693 -32.04 13.07 20.57
N GLU A 694 -31.94 12.58 19.33
CA GLU A 694 -31.74 11.15 18.98
C GLU A 694 -30.53 10.55 19.73
N LEU A 695 -29.53 11.37 20.07
CA LEU A 695 -28.35 10.95 20.81
C LEU A 695 -28.70 10.23 22.13
N PHE A 696 -29.71 10.72 22.86
CA PHE A 696 -30.09 10.20 24.18
C PHE A 696 -31.14 9.09 24.13
N GLU A 697 -31.73 8.81 22.96
CA GLU A 697 -32.82 7.84 22.76
C GLU A 697 -32.32 6.41 22.53
N GLY A 698 -31.29 5.98 23.25
CA GLY A 698 -30.73 4.63 23.16
C GLY A 698 -31.55 3.58 23.94
N SER A 699 -31.64 2.35 23.41
CA SER A 699 -32.23 1.21 24.15
C SER A 699 -31.31 0.78 25.29
N THR A 700 -31.88 0.64 26.49
CA THR A 700 -31.21 0.08 27.66
C THR A 700 -31.54 -1.40 27.88
N ASP A 701 -32.24 -2.05 26.93
CA ASP A 701 -32.62 -3.46 27.07
C ASP A 701 -31.40 -4.38 26.90
N LEU A 702 -31.17 -5.24 27.89
CA LEU A 702 -30.08 -6.22 27.88
C LEU A 702 -30.20 -7.21 26.71
N ARG A 703 -31.41 -7.47 26.21
CA ARG A 703 -31.61 -8.34 25.02
C ARG A 703 -30.93 -7.78 23.78
N ASP A 704 -31.11 -6.49 23.51
CA ASP A 704 -30.51 -5.87 22.31
C ASP A 704 -28.98 -5.94 22.38
N ILE A 705 -28.41 -5.86 23.58
CA ILE A 705 -26.98 -6.00 23.82
C ILE A 705 -26.51 -7.44 23.57
N VAL A 706 -27.27 -8.45 24.01
CA VAL A 706 -26.96 -9.87 23.78
C VAL A 706 -26.98 -10.22 22.29
N ASP A 707 -27.87 -9.60 21.53
CA ASP A 707 -27.96 -9.77 20.07
C ASP A 707 -26.82 -9.07 19.31
N GLN A 708 -26.24 -8.00 19.89
CA GLN A 708 -25.10 -7.26 19.32
C GLN A 708 -23.75 -7.93 19.57
N VAL A 709 -23.65 -8.82 20.56
CA VAL A 709 -22.38 -9.37 21.04
C VAL A 709 -22.16 -10.80 20.52
N ASN A 710 -20.92 -11.10 20.11
CA ASN A 710 -20.51 -12.42 19.63
C ASN A 710 -20.38 -13.43 20.77
N ALA A 711 -20.46 -14.73 20.46
CA ALA A 711 -20.36 -15.81 21.46
C ALA A 711 -19.00 -15.85 22.22
N THR A 712 -17.94 -15.31 21.63
CA THR A 712 -16.60 -15.24 22.24
C THR A 712 -16.44 -14.05 23.19
N THR A 713 -17.30 -13.04 23.08
CA THR A 713 -17.21 -11.79 23.84
C THR A 713 -18.09 -11.88 25.09
N PRO A 714 -17.52 -11.92 26.29
CA PRO A 714 -18.31 -11.95 27.52
C PRO A 714 -19.01 -10.60 27.78
N ILE A 715 -20.13 -10.64 28.48
CA ILE A 715 -20.88 -9.45 28.90
C ILE A 715 -20.64 -9.25 30.40
N SER A 716 -19.96 -8.15 30.75
CA SER A 716 -19.61 -7.84 32.13
C SER A 716 -20.55 -6.79 32.69
N LEU A 717 -21.29 -7.14 33.73
CA LEU A 717 -22.10 -6.25 34.53
C LEU A 717 -21.22 -5.72 35.66
N SER A 718 -20.78 -4.47 35.52
CA SER A 718 -20.03 -3.77 36.55
C SER A 718 -20.97 -2.86 37.33
N SER A 719 -20.87 -2.91 38.66
CA SER A 719 -21.66 -2.07 39.55
C SER A 719 -20.80 -1.24 40.47
N SER A 720 -21.40 -0.19 41.04
CA SER A 720 -20.86 0.47 42.22
C SER A 720 -20.80 -0.52 43.40
N PRO A 721 -19.79 -0.40 44.29
CA PRO A 721 -19.71 -1.26 45.48
C PRO A 721 -21.04 -1.35 46.24
N GLY A 722 -21.45 -2.55 46.62
CA GLY A 722 -22.69 -2.78 47.37
C GLY A 722 -23.97 -2.91 46.53
N PHE A 723 -23.91 -2.71 45.20
CA PHE A 723 -25.03 -2.98 44.29
C PHE A 723 -24.74 -4.22 43.43
N ASP A 724 -25.69 -5.16 43.31
CA ASP A 724 -25.54 -6.32 42.43
C ASP A 724 -26.56 -6.27 41.29
N ALA A 725 -26.07 -6.18 40.05
CA ALA A 725 -26.91 -6.15 38.86
C ALA A 725 -27.29 -7.55 38.33
N SER A 726 -26.91 -8.63 39.03
CA SER A 726 -27.10 -10.01 38.57
C SER A 726 -28.57 -10.38 38.30
N TYR A 727 -29.51 -9.78 39.04
CA TYR A 727 -30.95 -10.01 38.88
C TYR A 727 -31.49 -9.62 37.49
N LYS A 728 -30.83 -8.67 36.80
CA LYS A 728 -31.23 -8.27 35.43
C LYS A 728 -30.99 -9.39 34.42
N VAL A 729 -29.92 -10.17 34.62
CA VAL A 729 -29.64 -11.35 33.81
C VAL A 729 -30.63 -12.45 34.13
N ASP A 730 -30.92 -12.69 35.42
CA ASP A 730 -31.91 -13.68 35.86
C ASP A 730 -33.30 -13.40 35.21
N ALA A 731 -33.74 -12.14 35.23
CA ALA A 731 -34.98 -11.71 34.57
C ALA A 731 -34.95 -11.88 33.03
N LEU A 732 -33.80 -11.65 32.40
CA LEU A 732 -33.63 -11.87 30.96
C LEU A 732 -33.70 -13.37 30.61
N VAL A 733 -33.07 -14.22 31.41
CA VAL A 733 -33.07 -15.67 31.26
C VAL A 733 -34.50 -16.20 31.34
N GLU A 734 -35.28 -15.74 32.32
CA GLU A 734 -36.70 -16.08 32.45
C GLU A 734 -37.52 -15.60 31.24
N ARG A 735 -37.32 -14.36 30.79
CA ARG A 735 -38.03 -13.77 29.64
C ARG A 735 -37.74 -14.51 28.33
N MET A 736 -36.49 -14.94 28.14
CA MET A 736 -36.03 -15.62 26.92
C MET A 736 -36.21 -17.15 27.00
N GLN A 737 -36.62 -17.67 28.16
CA GLN A 737 -36.64 -19.11 28.45
C GLN A 737 -35.30 -19.80 28.13
N ALA A 738 -34.19 -19.09 28.37
CA ALA A 738 -32.85 -19.60 28.13
C ALA A 738 -32.42 -20.53 29.27
N THR A 739 -31.53 -21.48 28.98
CA THR A 739 -30.91 -22.31 30.02
C THR A 739 -29.63 -21.61 30.51
N CYS A 740 -29.57 -21.26 31.78
CA CYS A 740 -28.44 -20.54 32.38
C CYS A 740 -27.90 -21.27 33.63
N ALA A 741 -26.58 -21.48 33.68
CA ALA A 741 -25.89 -21.95 34.87
C ALA A 741 -25.41 -20.75 35.72
N ASN A 742 -25.89 -20.64 36.95
CA ASN A 742 -25.53 -19.56 37.88
C ASN A 742 -24.47 -20.04 38.87
N ILE A 743 -23.31 -19.37 38.90
CA ILE A 743 -22.15 -19.76 39.70
C ILE A 743 -21.65 -18.54 40.46
N ALA A 744 -21.47 -18.65 41.77
CA ALA A 744 -20.90 -17.58 42.59
C ALA A 744 -19.43 -17.87 42.89
N MET A 745 -18.57 -16.86 42.71
CA MET A 745 -17.16 -16.91 43.08
C MET A 745 -16.96 -16.58 44.56
N GLY A 746 -15.98 -17.23 45.19
CA GLY A 746 -15.66 -17.03 46.61
C GLY A 746 -15.11 -18.28 47.31
N SER A 747 -15.29 -19.47 46.72
CA SER A 747 -14.70 -20.73 47.18
C SER A 747 -13.83 -21.38 46.09
N ASN A 748 -12.88 -22.21 46.48
CA ASN A 748 -12.03 -22.96 45.53
C ASN A 748 -12.85 -23.92 44.64
N GLU A 749 -13.95 -24.46 45.16
CA GLU A 749 -14.89 -25.29 44.38
C GLU A 749 -15.61 -24.48 43.28
N GLY A 750 -15.84 -23.18 43.53
CA GLY A 750 -16.45 -22.26 42.56
C GLY A 750 -15.60 -22.09 41.30
N LEU A 751 -14.27 -22.10 41.42
CA LEU A 751 -13.34 -21.98 40.29
C LEU A 751 -13.46 -23.18 39.33
N GLU A 752 -13.36 -24.40 39.86
CA GLU A 752 -13.47 -25.62 39.05
C GLU A 752 -14.87 -25.80 38.45
N SER A 753 -15.91 -25.44 39.21
CA SER A 753 -17.30 -25.49 38.74
C SER A 753 -17.53 -24.52 37.58
N ALA A 754 -17.00 -23.30 37.68
CA ALA A 754 -17.08 -22.30 36.61
C ALA A 754 -16.44 -22.79 35.31
N ASP A 755 -15.24 -23.37 35.38
CA ASP A 755 -14.55 -23.86 34.18
C ASP A 755 -15.30 -25.03 33.53
N LYS A 756 -15.85 -25.96 34.32
CA LYS A 756 -16.69 -27.05 33.80
C LYS A 756 -17.97 -26.51 33.16
N ALA A 757 -18.62 -25.55 33.77
CA ALA A 757 -19.85 -24.96 33.25
C ALA A 757 -19.61 -24.18 31.95
N ILE A 758 -18.53 -23.40 31.87
CA ILE A 758 -18.16 -22.67 30.65
C ILE A 758 -17.88 -23.64 29.49
N ASN A 759 -17.09 -24.70 29.72
CA ASN A 759 -16.80 -25.68 28.67
C ASN A 759 -18.06 -26.43 28.20
N ASN A 760 -18.92 -26.84 29.13
CA ASN A 760 -20.17 -27.52 28.80
C ASN A 760 -21.13 -26.59 28.04
N ALA A 761 -21.27 -25.35 28.50
CA ALA A 761 -22.14 -24.36 27.87
C ALA A 761 -21.63 -23.92 26.51
N ALA A 762 -20.31 -23.78 26.33
CA ALA A 762 -19.70 -23.46 25.04
C ALA A 762 -19.97 -24.56 24.00
N ALA A 763 -19.98 -25.83 24.41
CA ALA A 763 -20.32 -26.96 23.55
C ALA A 763 -21.83 -27.09 23.28
N ALA A 764 -22.67 -26.84 24.30
CA ALA A 764 -24.12 -27.01 24.21
C ALA A 764 -24.89 -25.78 23.68
N GLY A 765 -24.27 -24.60 23.68
CA GLY A 765 -24.93 -23.34 23.32
C GLY A 765 -25.84 -22.77 24.41
N THR A 766 -25.56 -23.06 25.68
CA THR A 766 -26.33 -22.54 26.83
C THR A 766 -25.65 -21.31 27.44
N TRP A 767 -26.29 -20.64 28.40
CA TRP A 767 -25.76 -19.45 29.03
C TRP A 767 -25.09 -19.76 30.37
N VAL A 768 -24.13 -18.93 30.77
CA VAL A 768 -23.46 -19.03 32.07
C VAL A 768 -23.40 -17.66 32.70
N GLN A 769 -23.79 -17.54 33.96
CA GLN A 769 -23.62 -16.34 34.77
C GLN A 769 -22.67 -16.63 35.93
N VAL A 770 -21.56 -15.90 35.97
CA VAL A 770 -20.59 -15.96 37.06
C VAL A 770 -20.72 -14.70 37.90
N LYS A 771 -21.11 -14.84 39.18
CA LYS A 771 -21.30 -13.75 40.14
C LYS A 771 -20.04 -13.53 40.97
N ASN A 772 -19.81 -12.30 41.42
CA ASN A 772 -18.72 -11.86 42.31
C ASN A 772 -17.29 -12.11 41.77
N VAL A 773 -17.08 -11.91 40.47
CA VAL A 773 -15.82 -12.32 39.82
C VAL A 773 -14.60 -11.52 40.29
N HIS A 774 -14.82 -10.31 40.82
CA HIS A 774 -13.79 -9.46 41.43
C HIS A 774 -13.08 -10.10 42.64
N LEU A 775 -13.67 -11.13 43.26
CA LEU A 775 -13.07 -11.89 44.38
C LEU A 775 -11.99 -12.88 43.93
N ALA A 776 -11.90 -13.20 42.63
CA ALA A 776 -10.98 -14.20 42.08
C ALA A 776 -10.12 -13.65 40.91
N PRO A 777 -9.23 -12.67 41.16
CA PRO A 777 -8.47 -11.99 40.10
C PRO A 777 -7.50 -12.91 39.33
N SER A 778 -6.88 -13.88 40.00
CA SER A 778 -5.98 -14.86 39.36
C SER A 778 -6.73 -15.80 38.41
N TRP A 779 -7.99 -16.12 38.69
CA TRP A 779 -8.81 -16.89 37.75
C TRP A 779 -9.17 -16.07 36.51
N LEU A 780 -9.46 -14.78 36.68
CA LEU A 780 -9.76 -13.87 35.57
C LEU A 780 -8.64 -13.76 34.54
N GLN A 781 -7.38 -13.72 34.99
CA GLN A 781 -6.21 -13.71 34.10
C GLN A 781 -6.18 -14.96 33.20
N SER A 782 -6.58 -16.11 33.75
CA SER A 782 -6.62 -17.36 33.00
C SER A 782 -7.87 -17.53 32.12
N LEU A 783 -8.98 -16.85 32.46
CA LEU A 783 -10.25 -16.96 31.76
C LEU A 783 -10.16 -16.41 30.33
N GLU A 784 -9.50 -15.27 30.15
CA GLU A 784 -9.32 -14.62 28.84
C GLU A 784 -8.71 -15.59 27.83
N LYS A 785 -7.56 -16.19 28.16
CA LYS A 785 -6.89 -17.19 27.32
C LYS A 785 -7.79 -18.38 26.97
N ARG A 786 -8.61 -18.83 27.92
CA ARG A 786 -9.54 -19.93 27.67
C ARG A 786 -10.64 -19.54 26.68
N LEU A 787 -11.23 -18.35 26.82
CA LEU A 787 -12.28 -17.85 25.93
C LEU A 787 -11.83 -17.79 24.47
N GLU A 788 -10.55 -17.49 24.23
CA GLU A 788 -9.99 -17.46 22.88
C GLU A 788 -9.68 -18.83 22.30
N SER A 789 -9.24 -19.77 23.14
CA SER A 789 -9.02 -21.16 22.73
C SER A 789 -10.34 -21.88 22.40
N LEU A 790 -11.45 -21.38 22.95
CA LEU A 790 -12.78 -21.94 22.76
C LEU A 790 -13.31 -21.59 21.37
N LYS A 791 -13.95 -22.58 20.73
CA LYS A 791 -14.78 -22.37 19.55
C LYS A 791 -16.25 -22.56 19.95
N PRO A 792 -16.85 -21.56 20.62
CA PRO A 792 -18.18 -21.72 21.22
C PRO A 792 -19.28 -21.81 20.16
N HIS A 793 -20.38 -22.46 20.53
CA HIS A 793 -21.63 -22.40 19.77
C HIS A 793 -22.14 -20.95 19.63
N LYS A 794 -22.83 -20.62 18.54
CA LYS A 794 -23.27 -19.23 18.26
C LYS A 794 -24.21 -18.66 19.33
N ASP A 795 -24.97 -19.51 20.01
CA ASP A 795 -25.93 -19.12 21.04
C ASP A 795 -25.34 -19.05 22.46
N PHE A 796 -24.08 -19.48 22.63
CA PHE A 796 -23.39 -19.40 23.92
C PHE A 796 -23.22 -17.94 24.34
N ARG A 797 -23.53 -17.65 25.61
CA ARG A 797 -23.35 -16.32 26.23
C ARG A 797 -22.78 -16.48 27.64
N LEU A 798 -21.76 -15.68 27.94
CA LEU A 798 -21.12 -15.61 29.26
C LEU A 798 -21.38 -14.24 29.88
N PHE A 799 -21.99 -14.24 31.07
CA PHE A 799 -22.23 -13.06 31.88
C PHE A 799 -21.32 -13.06 33.11
N LEU A 800 -20.66 -11.94 33.37
CA LEU A 800 -19.79 -11.75 34.53
C LEU A 800 -20.38 -10.62 35.40
N SER A 801 -20.75 -10.89 36.65
CA SER A 801 -21.16 -9.84 37.61
C SER A 801 -19.99 -9.48 38.54
N MET A 802 -19.63 -8.20 38.60
CA MET A 802 -18.49 -7.72 39.37
C MET A 802 -18.67 -6.29 39.88
N GLU A 803 -18.05 -5.98 41.02
CA GLU A 803 -17.93 -4.61 41.49
C GLU A 803 -16.75 -3.90 40.81
N SER A 804 -16.84 -2.58 40.71
CA SER A 804 -15.76 -1.74 40.18
C SER A 804 -14.51 -1.84 41.04
N SER A 805 -13.43 -2.44 40.52
CA SER A 805 -12.16 -2.64 41.24
C SER A 805 -10.96 -2.61 40.30
N PRO A 806 -9.84 -1.97 40.69
CA PRO A 806 -8.60 -1.93 39.89
C PRO A 806 -7.87 -3.28 39.85
N LYS A 807 -8.34 -4.29 40.60
CA LYS A 807 -7.76 -5.65 40.58
C LYS A 807 -8.19 -6.46 39.35
N ILE A 808 -9.16 -5.97 38.58
CA ILE A 808 -9.67 -6.67 37.41
C ILE A 808 -8.67 -6.50 36.26
N PRO A 809 -8.29 -7.60 35.56
CA PRO A 809 -7.36 -7.51 34.44
C PRO A 809 -7.90 -6.61 33.31
N VAL A 810 -7.05 -5.70 32.85
CA VAL A 810 -7.34 -4.76 31.75
C VAL A 810 -7.76 -5.48 30.47
N ASN A 811 -7.06 -6.55 30.13
CA ASN A 811 -7.31 -7.27 28.88
C ASN A 811 -8.71 -7.92 28.88
N LEU A 812 -9.18 -8.42 30.03
CA LEU A 812 -10.55 -8.89 30.19
C LEU A 812 -11.56 -7.75 29.96
N ILE A 813 -11.33 -6.57 30.52
CA ILE A 813 -12.22 -5.40 30.33
C ILE A 813 -12.32 -5.06 28.84
N ARG A 814 -11.19 -5.02 28.12
CA ARG A 814 -11.12 -4.75 26.67
C ARG A 814 -11.78 -5.83 25.81
N ALA A 815 -11.69 -7.09 26.25
CA ALA A 815 -12.30 -8.23 25.58
C ALA A 815 -13.81 -8.38 25.89
N SER A 816 -14.31 -7.72 26.93
CA SER A 816 -15.70 -7.82 27.40
C SER A 816 -16.56 -6.65 26.94
N ARG A 817 -17.86 -6.89 26.77
CA ARG A 817 -18.87 -5.83 26.71
C ARG A 817 -19.21 -5.41 28.14
N VAL A 818 -18.57 -4.34 28.63
CA VAL A 818 -18.81 -3.81 29.98
C VAL A 818 -20.04 -2.92 30.01
N LEU A 819 -20.93 -3.19 30.97
CA LEU A 819 -22.13 -2.42 31.26
C LEU A 819 -22.03 -1.90 32.70
N MET A 820 -22.18 -0.59 32.87
CA MET A 820 -22.18 0.05 34.18
C MET A 820 -23.60 0.17 34.69
N PHE A 821 -23.85 -0.42 35.86
CA PHE A 821 -25.10 -0.28 36.57
C PHE A 821 -24.90 0.46 37.88
N GLU A 822 -25.72 1.48 38.06
CA GLU A 822 -25.76 2.31 39.25
C GLU A 822 -27.09 2.12 39.96
N GLN A 823 -27.11 2.41 41.26
CA GLN A 823 -28.36 2.53 42.00
C GLN A 823 -29.21 3.65 41.39
N PRO A 824 -30.52 3.46 41.25
CA PRO A 824 -31.39 4.49 40.71
C PRO A 824 -31.34 5.74 41.60
N ALA A 825 -30.95 6.88 41.01
CA ALA A 825 -30.90 8.14 41.73
C ALA A 825 -32.31 8.73 41.91
N GLY A 826 -32.55 9.35 43.05
CA GLY A 826 -33.78 10.03 43.42
C GLY A 826 -34.60 9.25 44.46
N VAL A 827 -35.24 9.99 45.36
CA VAL A 827 -36.06 9.43 46.44
C VAL A 827 -37.24 8.64 45.85
N ARG A 828 -37.88 9.16 44.81
CA ARG A 828 -38.99 8.50 44.12
C ARG A 828 -38.60 7.16 43.53
N ALA A 829 -37.44 7.10 42.87
CA ALA A 829 -36.98 5.90 42.17
C ALA A 829 -36.62 4.80 43.17
N ASN A 830 -35.85 5.14 44.21
CA ASN A 830 -35.53 4.23 45.31
C ASN A 830 -36.79 3.73 46.03
N MET A 831 -37.70 4.64 46.41
CA MET A 831 -38.95 4.24 47.08
C MET A 831 -39.82 3.33 46.22
N LYS A 832 -39.89 3.57 44.90
CA LYS A 832 -40.66 2.73 43.99
C LYS A 832 -40.09 1.31 43.93
N ASP A 833 -38.76 1.20 43.93
CA ASP A 833 -38.07 -0.08 43.92
C ASP A 833 -38.25 -0.82 45.26
N SER A 834 -37.94 -0.18 46.38
CA SER A 834 -38.05 -0.77 47.73
C SER A 834 -39.50 -1.14 48.10
N LEU A 835 -40.50 -0.35 47.66
CA LEU A 835 -41.91 -0.65 47.92
C LEU A 835 -42.42 -1.83 47.10
N SER A 836 -41.85 -2.06 45.91
CA SER A 836 -42.21 -3.20 45.06
C SER A 836 -41.87 -4.54 45.73
N SER A 837 -40.74 -4.62 46.46
CA SER A 837 -40.33 -5.84 47.17
C SER A 837 -41.31 -6.21 48.31
N LEU A 838 -41.89 -5.22 49.00
CA LEU A 838 -42.73 -5.42 50.18
C LEU A 838 -44.24 -5.44 49.89
N THR A 839 -44.68 -5.22 48.63
CA THR A 839 -46.11 -5.08 48.29
C THR A 839 -46.96 -6.28 48.74
N THR A 840 -46.42 -7.50 48.67
CA THR A 840 -47.10 -8.73 49.12
C THR A 840 -47.16 -8.86 50.65
N ARG A 841 -46.14 -8.38 51.37
CA ARG A 841 -46.10 -8.38 52.84
C ARG A 841 -46.98 -7.28 53.43
N ALA A 842 -47.00 -6.12 52.79
CA ALA A 842 -47.81 -4.95 53.17
C ALA A 842 -49.32 -5.18 53.05
N SER A 843 -49.74 -6.16 52.25
CA SER A 843 -51.16 -6.51 52.08
C SER A 843 -51.70 -7.41 53.20
N LYS A 844 -50.85 -7.89 54.13
CA LYS A 844 -51.25 -8.71 55.28
C LYS A 844 -51.64 -7.83 56.47
N ALA A 845 -52.59 -8.30 57.28
CA ALA A 845 -52.96 -7.65 58.54
C ALA A 845 -51.77 -7.64 59.52
N PRO A 846 -51.62 -6.59 60.36
CA PRO A 846 -52.54 -5.46 60.55
C PRO A 846 -52.38 -4.33 59.52
N VAL A 847 -53.45 -3.55 59.26
CA VAL A 847 -53.49 -2.51 58.22
C VAL A 847 -52.43 -1.41 58.44
N GLU A 848 -52.07 -1.11 59.68
CA GLU A 848 -51.06 -0.11 60.03
C GLU A 848 -49.65 -0.48 59.56
N LYS A 849 -49.39 -1.76 59.29
CA LYS A 849 -48.12 -2.30 58.80
C LYS A 849 -47.70 -1.69 57.46
N ALA A 850 -48.66 -1.46 56.56
CA ALA A 850 -48.41 -0.83 55.27
C ALA A 850 -47.80 0.57 55.42
N ARG A 851 -48.29 1.37 56.37
CA ARG A 851 -47.76 2.72 56.62
C ARG A 851 -46.35 2.67 57.23
N VAL A 852 -46.08 1.73 58.14
CA VAL A 852 -44.73 1.55 58.71
C VAL A 852 -43.71 1.18 57.64
N TYR A 853 -44.09 0.34 56.66
CA TYR A 853 -43.21 0.04 55.53
C TYR A 853 -42.95 1.24 54.63
N VAL A 854 -43.93 2.12 54.40
CA VAL A 854 -43.70 3.36 53.64
C VAL A 854 -42.70 4.27 54.35
N LEU A 855 -42.78 4.36 55.68
CA LEU A 855 -41.79 5.09 56.49
C LEU A 855 -40.40 4.45 56.39
N LEU A 856 -40.31 3.12 56.39
CA LEU A 856 -39.05 2.40 56.18
C LEU A 856 -38.50 2.62 54.76
N CYS A 857 -39.35 2.57 53.73
CA CYS A 857 -38.97 2.86 52.34
C CYS A 857 -38.39 4.27 52.23
N PHE A 858 -39.05 5.25 52.86
CA PHE A 858 -38.58 6.64 52.86
C PHE A 858 -37.26 6.78 53.61
N LEU A 859 -37.12 6.18 54.79
CA LEU A 859 -35.86 6.16 55.54
C LEU A 859 -34.74 5.56 54.69
N HIS A 860 -34.98 4.41 54.06
CA HIS A 860 -34.00 3.73 53.23
C HIS A 860 -33.57 4.60 52.04
N ALA A 861 -34.53 5.19 51.33
CA ALA A 861 -34.28 6.11 50.23
C ALA A 861 -33.50 7.36 50.68
N VAL A 862 -33.83 7.94 51.84
CA VAL A 862 -33.10 9.10 52.39
C VAL A 862 -31.66 8.72 52.76
N VAL A 863 -31.46 7.60 53.44
CA VAL A 863 -30.14 7.15 53.89
C VAL A 863 -29.24 6.87 52.68
N GLN A 864 -29.78 6.24 51.63
CA GLN A 864 -29.10 6.01 50.35
C GLN A 864 -28.82 7.32 49.59
N GLU A 865 -29.83 8.16 49.35
CA GLU A 865 -29.66 9.41 48.59
C GLU A 865 -28.72 10.40 49.30
N ARG A 866 -28.62 10.37 50.63
CA ARG A 866 -27.62 11.17 51.35
C ARG A 866 -26.18 10.77 51.02
N LEU A 867 -25.90 9.55 50.56
CA LEU A 867 -24.56 9.16 50.08
C LEU A 867 -24.13 9.97 48.85
N ARG A 868 -25.07 10.46 48.04
CA ARG A 868 -24.79 11.33 46.89
C ARG A 868 -24.06 12.62 47.28
N TYR A 869 -24.28 13.10 48.52
CA TYR A 869 -23.68 14.32 49.05
C TYR A 869 -22.46 14.06 49.96
N ALA A 870 -22.03 12.81 50.10
CA ALA A 870 -20.83 12.44 50.86
C ALA A 870 -19.55 12.83 50.08
N PRO A 871 -18.45 13.21 50.77
CA PRO A 871 -18.26 13.32 52.22
C PRO A 871 -18.66 14.70 52.80
N SER A 872 -19.18 15.60 51.95
CA SER A 872 -19.20 17.04 52.25
C SER A 872 -20.41 17.54 53.02
N LEU A 873 -21.62 17.07 52.69
CA LEU A 873 -22.90 17.52 53.29
C LEU A 873 -23.78 16.37 53.78
N GLY A 874 -23.75 15.22 53.10
CA GLY A 874 -24.67 14.11 53.36
C GLY A 874 -24.27 13.25 54.55
N TRP A 875 -23.23 12.45 54.33
CA TRP A 875 -22.49 11.64 55.29
C TRP A 875 -21.01 12.02 55.21
N LYS A 876 -20.22 11.77 56.25
CA LYS A 876 -18.75 11.95 56.19
C LYS A 876 -18.05 10.77 55.52
N GLY A 877 -18.56 9.56 55.74
CA GLY A 877 -18.08 8.34 55.08
C GLY A 877 -18.96 7.90 53.92
N PHE A 878 -18.38 7.10 53.02
CA PHE A 878 -19.13 6.36 52.01
C PHE A 878 -19.56 5.01 52.59
N TRP A 879 -20.65 5.04 53.36
CA TRP A 879 -21.20 3.83 54.00
C TRP A 879 -21.97 2.98 53.01
N GLU A 880 -21.90 1.66 53.16
CA GLU A 880 -22.61 0.71 52.30
C GLU A 880 -23.99 0.40 52.89
N PHE A 881 -25.03 1.10 52.43
CA PHE A 881 -26.42 0.77 52.79
C PHE A 881 -27.06 -0.07 51.69
N ASN A 882 -27.41 -1.32 52.01
CA ASN A 882 -27.80 -2.33 51.02
C ASN A 882 -29.26 -2.76 51.23
N ASP A 883 -29.84 -3.40 50.22
CA ASP A 883 -31.20 -3.95 50.28
C ASP A 883 -31.35 -5.03 51.38
N SER A 884 -30.26 -5.71 51.74
CA SER A 884 -30.22 -6.65 52.86
C SER A 884 -30.55 -5.97 54.20
N ASP A 885 -30.09 -4.73 54.41
CA ASP A 885 -30.35 -3.97 55.64
C ASP A 885 -31.83 -3.57 55.71
N TYR A 886 -32.39 -3.21 54.55
CA TYR A 886 -33.80 -2.91 54.37
C TYR A 886 -34.70 -4.13 54.61
N GLU A 887 -34.38 -5.29 54.01
CA GLU A 887 -35.12 -6.54 54.23
C GLU A 887 -35.04 -7.02 55.68
N CYS A 888 -33.87 -6.92 56.32
CA CYS A 888 -33.73 -7.23 57.75
C CYS A 888 -34.59 -6.29 58.61
N SER A 889 -34.60 -4.99 58.30
CA SER A 889 -35.43 -4.00 58.98
C SER A 889 -36.93 -4.28 58.79
N ALA A 890 -37.33 -4.73 57.59
CA ALA A 890 -38.71 -5.16 57.34
C ALA A 890 -39.09 -6.41 58.16
N LEU A 891 -38.18 -7.37 58.32
CA LEU A 891 -38.39 -8.55 59.18
C LEU A 891 -38.48 -8.20 60.67
N ILE A 892 -37.70 -7.22 61.14
CA ILE A 892 -37.80 -6.69 62.50
C ILE A 892 -39.18 -6.08 62.72
N ILE A 893 -39.65 -5.27 61.76
CA ILE A 893 -40.99 -4.67 61.81
C ILE A 893 -42.06 -5.77 61.80
N ASP A 894 -41.93 -6.80 60.96
CA ASP A 894 -42.83 -7.95 60.95
C ASP A 894 -42.97 -8.59 62.31
N TYR A 895 -41.84 -8.98 62.91
CA TYR A 895 -41.82 -9.66 64.18
C TYR A 895 -42.51 -8.86 65.30
N TRP A 896 -42.18 -7.57 65.43
CA TRP A 896 -42.69 -6.73 66.52
C TRP A 896 -44.14 -6.28 66.30
N VAL A 897 -44.53 -5.98 65.06
CA VAL A 897 -45.92 -5.63 64.72
C VAL A 897 -46.82 -6.85 64.90
N ASP A 898 -46.42 -8.02 64.40
CA ASP A 898 -47.23 -9.24 64.47
C ASP A 898 -47.35 -9.75 65.92
N SER A 899 -46.28 -9.61 66.73
CA SER A 899 -46.27 -9.94 68.17
C SER A 899 -47.30 -9.15 68.99
N ILE A 900 -47.48 -7.87 68.67
CA ILE A 900 -48.46 -6.99 69.34
C ILE A 900 -49.86 -7.15 68.72
N ALA A 901 -49.94 -7.41 67.41
CA ALA A 901 -51.21 -7.60 66.72
C ALA A 901 -51.94 -8.86 67.19
N GLN A 902 -51.22 -9.96 67.49
CA GLN A 902 -51.80 -11.25 67.90
C GLN A 902 -52.96 -11.70 67.00
N GLY A 903 -52.85 -11.48 65.69
CA GLY A 903 -53.88 -11.81 64.69
C GLY A 903 -55.03 -10.81 64.55
N ARG A 904 -54.97 -9.64 65.19
CA ARG A 904 -55.96 -8.56 65.00
C ARG A 904 -55.75 -7.87 63.64
N SER A 905 -56.85 -7.41 63.05
CA SER A 905 -56.83 -6.68 61.78
C SER A 905 -56.25 -5.27 61.89
N ASN A 906 -56.41 -4.61 63.04
CA ASN A 906 -55.95 -3.25 63.31
C ASN A 906 -55.28 -3.15 64.69
N VAL A 907 -54.26 -2.31 64.81
CA VAL A 907 -53.52 -2.03 66.05
C VAL A 907 -53.40 -0.52 66.24
N ALA A 908 -53.73 -0.02 67.44
CA ALA A 908 -53.55 1.40 67.74
C ALA A 908 -52.06 1.79 67.60
N PRO A 909 -51.70 2.81 66.78
CA PRO A 909 -50.31 3.15 66.48
C PRO A 909 -49.45 3.44 67.71
N GLN A 910 -50.04 4.02 68.76
CA GLN A 910 -49.35 4.30 70.04
C GLN A 910 -48.93 3.03 70.80
N LYS A 911 -49.53 1.87 70.50
CA LYS A 911 -49.20 0.59 71.15
C LYS A 911 -48.08 -0.19 70.44
N LEU A 912 -47.63 0.30 69.28
CA LEU A 912 -46.48 -0.29 68.61
C LEU A 912 -45.20 -0.03 69.42
N PRO A 913 -44.25 -0.98 69.47
CA PRO A 913 -43.04 -0.86 70.29
C PRO A 913 -42.00 0.00 69.57
N TRP A 914 -42.29 1.29 69.43
CA TRP A 914 -41.47 2.24 68.66
C TRP A 914 -40.02 2.30 69.13
N ASP A 915 -39.75 2.27 70.43
CA ASP A 915 -38.38 2.34 70.95
C ASP A 915 -37.55 1.11 70.55
N MET A 916 -38.16 -0.08 70.52
CA MET A 916 -37.50 -1.30 70.06
C MET A 916 -37.25 -1.28 68.55
N ILE A 917 -38.27 -0.87 67.77
CA ILE A 917 -38.14 -0.77 66.31
C ILE A 917 -37.04 0.25 65.96
N ARG A 918 -37.04 1.44 66.59
CA ARG A 918 -36.03 2.48 66.35
C ARG A 918 -34.62 2.00 66.71
N THR A 919 -34.45 1.37 67.87
CA THR A 919 -33.13 0.90 68.31
C THR A 919 -32.61 -0.16 67.35
N LEU A 920 -33.41 -1.19 67.05
CA LEU A 920 -32.98 -2.27 66.16
C LEU A 920 -32.73 -1.79 64.72
N VAL A 921 -33.57 -0.91 64.18
CA VAL A 921 -33.34 -0.33 62.83
C VAL A 921 -32.09 0.55 62.83
N THR A 922 -31.84 1.33 63.89
CA THR A 922 -30.62 2.14 64.02
C THR A 922 -29.37 1.25 64.08
N GLU A 923 -29.39 0.18 64.86
CA GLU A 923 -28.26 -0.77 64.94
C GLU A 923 -28.06 -1.52 63.62
N MET A 924 -29.13 -1.89 62.90
CA MET A 924 -29.03 -2.57 61.61
C MET A 924 -28.32 -1.71 60.55
N TYR A 925 -28.75 -0.46 60.36
CA TYR A 925 -28.09 0.45 59.43
C TYR A 925 -26.75 0.98 59.99
N GLY A 926 -26.66 1.16 61.31
CA GLY A 926 -25.51 1.75 62.00
C GLY A 926 -24.35 0.79 62.20
N GLY A 927 -24.55 -0.52 62.08
CA GLY A 927 -23.49 -1.53 62.24
C GLY A 927 -22.32 -1.39 61.24
N LYS A 928 -22.49 -0.59 60.19
CA LYS A 928 -21.48 -0.28 59.16
C LYS A 928 -20.89 1.13 59.28
N VAL A 929 -21.41 1.95 60.18
CA VAL A 929 -21.00 3.35 60.36
C VAL A 929 -20.00 3.41 61.51
N ASP A 930 -18.76 3.79 61.23
CA ASP A 930 -17.72 3.92 62.26
C ASP A 930 -17.63 5.35 62.85
N ASP A 931 -18.10 6.36 62.11
CA ASP A 931 -18.09 7.75 62.57
C ASP A 931 -19.24 8.04 63.55
N HIS A 932 -18.87 8.64 64.68
CA HIS A 932 -19.82 8.89 65.76
C HIS A 932 -20.88 9.94 65.40
N GLU A 933 -20.54 10.95 64.60
CA GLU A 933 -21.50 12.00 64.21
C GLU A 933 -22.49 11.49 63.16
N ASP A 934 -22.00 10.72 62.18
CA ASP A 934 -22.84 10.03 61.19
C ASP A 934 -23.79 9.04 61.89
N PHE A 935 -23.31 8.26 62.88
CA PHE A 935 -24.17 7.37 63.66
C PHE A 935 -25.27 8.15 64.43
N GLN A 936 -24.91 9.28 65.06
CA GLN A 936 -25.90 10.15 65.71
C GLN A 936 -26.90 10.73 64.71
N GLN A 937 -26.46 11.10 63.51
CA GLN A 937 -27.33 11.64 62.46
C GLN A 937 -28.30 10.56 61.95
N LEU A 938 -27.83 9.33 61.74
CA LEU A 938 -28.67 8.17 61.42
C LEU A 938 -29.71 7.96 62.52
N GLN A 939 -29.30 7.96 63.79
CA GLN A 939 -30.22 7.83 64.93
C GLN A 939 -31.30 8.93 64.91
N ARG A 940 -30.93 10.19 64.65
CA ARG A 940 -31.90 11.30 64.53
C ARG A 940 -32.90 11.07 63.40
N LEU A 941 -32.43 10.63 62.22
CA LEU A 941 -33.31 10.32 61.09
C LEU A 941 -34.31 9.21 61.43
N VAL A 942 -33.83 8.10 62.00
CA VAL A 942 -34.69 6.97 62.42
C VAL A 942 -35.75 7.42 63.44
N HIS A 943 -35.34 8.18 64.45
CA HIS A 943 -36.27 8.71 65.48
C HIS A 943 -37.30 9.69 64.91
N SER A 944 -36.91 10.50 63.91
CA SER A 944 -37.80 11.48 63.28
C SER A 944 -38.86 10.85 62.39
N PHE A 945 -38.50 9.82 61.61
CA PHE A 945 -39.41 9.18 60.65
C PHE A 945 -40.29 8.11 61.29
N LEU A 946 -39.73 7.26 62.15
CA LEU A 946 -40.49 6.19 62.80
C LEU A 946 -41.15 6.71 64.08
N THR A 947 -42.29 7.39 63.95
CA THR A 947 -43.01 7.99 65.08
C THR A 947 -44.52 7.71 65.06
N PRO A 948 -45.19 7.57 66.22
CA PRO A 948 -46.64 7.46 66.27
C PRO A 948 -47.37 8.61 65.55
N ALA A 949 -46.79 9.81 65.55
CA ALA A 949 -47.37 11.00 64.93
C ALA A 949 -47.52 10.87 63.40
N ALA A 950 -46.79 9.96 62.74
CA ALA A 950 -46.91 9.70 61.31
C ALA A 950 -48.27 9.09 60.89
N PHE A 951 -49.10 8.69 61.87
CA PHE A 951 -50.46 8.21 61.66
C PHE A 951 -51.51 9.31 61.77
N GLU A 952 -51.14 10.54 62.14
CA GLU A 952 -52.03 11.69 62.18
C GLU A 952 -52.31 12.22 60.76
N ASP A 953 -53.49 12.81 60.55
CA ASP A 953 -53.85 13.42 59.28
C ASP A 953 -52.95 14.63 58.98
N GLU A 954 -52.51 14.78 57.73
CA GLU A 954 -51.60 15.84 57.27
C GLU A 954 -50.25 15.90 58.00
N TYR A 955 -49.79 14.78 58.58
CA TYR A 955 -48.46 14.72 59.18
C TYR A 955 -47.37 15.09 58.16
N LYS A 956 -46.58 16.10 58.51
CA LYS A 956 -45.45 16.59 57.73
C LYS A 956 -44.25 15.68 57.99
N LEU A 957 -43.86 14.90 56.99
CA LEU A 957 -42.72 14.00 57.10
C LEU A 957 -41.40 14.75 57.23
N VAL A 958 -41.34 15.92 56.58
CA VAL A 958 -40.23 16.87 56.61
C VAL A 958 -40.81 18.26 56.85
N SER A 959 -40.34 18.95 57.88
CA SER A 959 -40.69 20.35 58.13
C SER A 959 -40.00 21.24 57.10
N GLY A 960 -40.75 21.78 56.13
CA GLY A 960 -40.21 22.69 55.12
C GLY A 960 -39.68 24.00 55.71
N VAL A 961 -38.72 24.61 55.02
CA VAL A 961 -38.38 26.04 55.15
C VAL A 961 -39.46 26.85 54.41
N GLU A 962 -39.72 28.09 54.85
CA GLU A 962 -40.92 28.94 54.66
C GLU A 962 -41.57 29.05 53.26
N ASN A 963 -41.06 28.44 52.18
CA ASN A 963 -41.63 28.48 50.82
C ASN A 963 -41.69 27.12 50.07
N ASP A 964 -41.30 25.99 50.66
CA ASP A 964 -41.37 24.66 49.99
C ASP A 964 -42.70 23.92 50.31
N GLU A 965 -43.27 23.21 49.33
CA GLU A 965 -44.38 22.29 49.54
C GLU A 965 -43.97 21.21 50.56
N CYS A 966 -44.64 21.18 51.72
CA CYS A 966 -44.34 20.21 52.76
C CYS A 966 -44.71 18.79 52.29
N LEU A 967 -43.79 17.84 52.42
CA LEU A 967 -44.08 16.43 52.11
C LEU A 967 -45.03 15.85 53.17
N THR A 968 -46.32 15.73 52.83
CA THR A 968 -47.35 15.15 53.69
C THR A 968 -47.66 13.71 53.31
N LEU A 969 -47.86 12.85 54.31
CA LEU A 969 -48.33 11.49 54.08
C LEU A 969 -49.81 11.47 53.65
N PRO A 970 -50.21 10.53 52.78
CA PRO A 970 -51.62 10.34 52.45
C PRO A 970 -52.38 9.78 53.66
N GLY A 971 -53.60 10.28 53.90
CA GLY A 971 -54.47 9.83 55.00
C GLY A 971 -54.98 8.40 54.84
N GLN A 972 -54.93 7.84 53.61
CA GLN A 972 -55.32 6.46 53.34
C GLN A 972 -54.36 5.43 53.94
N THR A 973 -54.80 4.17 53.99
CA THR A 973 -54.07 3.05 54.61
C THR A 973 -53.78 1.90 53.65
N SER A 974 -54.24 1.98 52.40
CA SER A 974 -54.01 0.95 51.38
C SER A 974 -52.62 1.07 50.75
N ILE A 975 -51.97 -0.07 50.52
CA ILE A 975 -50.70 -0.14 49.77
C ILE A 975 -50.81 0.46 48.36
N ARG A 976 -51.97 0.34 47.71
CA ARG A 976 -52.18 0.92 46.37
C ARG A 976 -52.13 2.46 46.40
N ASP A 977 -52.69 3.06 47.43
CA ASP A 977 -52.72 4.51 47.59
C ASP A 977 -51.32 5.05 47.89
N PHE A 978 -50.52 4.30 48.67
CA PHE A 978 -49.11 4.61 48.90
C PHE A 978 -48.27 4.50 47.62
N VAL A 979 -48.49 3.48 46.79
CA VAL A 979 -47.81 3.36 45.47
C VAL A 979 -48.18 4.53 44.56
N GLU A 980 -49.45 4.94 44.53
CA GLU A 980 -49.88 6.11 43.76
C GLU A 980 -49.24 7.40 44.30
N TRP A 981 -49.15 7.55 45.62
CA TRP A 981 -48.47 8.67 46.26
C TRP A 981 -46.98 8.74 45.89
N VAL A 982 -46.25 7.62 45.94
CA VAL A 982 -44.84 7.55 45.48
C VAL A 982 -44.74 7.95 44.00
N ASN A 983 -45.68 7.49 43.15
CA ASN A 983 -45.68 7.86 41.74
C ASN A 983 -45.97 9.35 41.48
N ARG A 984 -46.57 10.08 42.42
CA ARG A 984 -46.83 11.53 42.33
C ARG A 984 -45.66 12.39 42.84
N LEU A 985 -44.64 11.81 43.47
CA LEU A 985 -43.45 12.55 43.87
C LEU A 985 -42.79 13.21 42.66
N PRO A 986 -42.20 14.41 42.82
CA PRO A 986 -41.50 15.09 41.73
C PRO A 986 -40.29 14.26 41.27
N GLU A 987 -39.91 14.39 39.99
CA GLU A 987 -38.68 13.77 39.45
C GLU A 987 -37.39 14.44 39.95
N ARG A 988 -37.49 15.70 40.38
CA ARG A 988 -36.42 16.43 41.06
C ARG A 988 -36.88 16.73 42.47
N GLU A 989 -36.39 15.95 43.44
CA GLU A 989 -36.74 16.16 44.84
C GLU A 989 -35.89 17.27 45.47
N PRO A 990 -36.49 18.12 46.32
CA PRO A 990 -35.73 19.15 47.00
C PRO A 990 -34.79 18.52 48.04
N PRO A 991 -33.56 19.04 48.24
CA PRO A 991 -32.61 18.52 49.24
C PRO A 991 -33.16 18.52 50.67
N THR A 992 -34.17 19.35 50.92
CA THR A 992 -34.90 19.39 52.19
C THR A 992 -35.52 18.04 52.54
N TYR A 993 -35.95 17.23 51.56
CA TYR A 993 -36.47 15.87 51.79
C TYR A 993 -35.44 14.95 52.46
N LEU A 994 -34.16 15.18 52.19
CA LEU A 994 -33.05 14.44 52.77
C LEU A 994 -32.63 14.98 54.14
N GLY A 995 -33.23 16.09 54.60
CA GLY A 995 -32.80 16.84 55.77
C GLY A 995 -31.52 17.65 55.52
N LEU A 996 -31.31 18.11 54.27
CA LEU A 996 -30.20 18.98 53.87
C LEU A 996 -30.69 20.42 53.57
N PRO A 997 -29.80 21.42 53.64
CA PRO A 997 -30.13 22.80 53.24
C PRO A 997 -30.57 22.90 51.77
N ALA A 998 -31.44 23.86 51.44
CA ALA A 998 -31.98 24.05 50.08
C ALA A 998 -30.90 24.32 49.02
N ASN A 999 -29.75 24.89 49.39
CA ASN A 999 -28.62 25.15 48.49
C ASN A 999 -27.68 23.94 48.29
N ALA A 1000 -27.93 22.80 48.96
CA ALA A 1000 -27.07 21.62 48.86
C ALA A 1000 -26.96 21.07 47.42
N GLU A 1001 -28.07 21.07 46.66
CA GLU A 1001 -28.05 20.65 45.25
C GLU A 1001 -27.19 21.57 44.39
N LYS A 1002 -27.25 22.89 44.62
CA LYS A 1002 -26.44 23.86 43.86
C LYS A 1002 -24.95 23.62 44.09
N LEU A 1003 -24.54 23.39 45.34
CA LEU A 1003 -23.14 23.05 45.67
C LEU A 1003 -22.68 21.76 44.99
N LEU A 1004 -23.54 20.72 44.99
CA LEU A 1004 -23.27 19.46 44.30
C LEU A 1004 -23.10 19.68 42.79
N LEU A 1005 -24.01 20.41 42.15
CA LEU A 1005 -23.98 20.71 40.72
C LEU A 1005 -22.75 21.55 40.33
N VAL A 1006 -22.35 22.52 41.15
CA VAL A 1006 -21.09 23.26 40.96
C VAL A 1006 -19.89 22.30 41.02
N GLY A 1007 -19.89 21.36 41.98
CA GLY A 1007 -18.88 20.31 42.07
C GLY A 1007 -18.83 19.43 40.82
N HIS A 1008 -20.00 19.01 40.31
CA HIS A 1008 -20.11 18.24 39.08
C HIS A 1008 -19.61 19.03 37.85
N GLY A 1009 -19.98 20.31 37.74
CA GLY A 1009 -19.51 21.19 36.65
C GLY A 1009 -18.00 21.35 36.66
N LYS A 1010 -17.40 21.61 37.83
CA LYS A 1010 -15.93 21.71 37.97
C LYS A 1010 -15.23 20.41 37.62
N LYS A 1011 -15.76 19.28 38.11
CA LYS A 1011 -15.21 17.95 37.81
C LYS A 1011 -15.30 17.63 36.31
N MET A 1012 -16.45 17.88 35.69
CA MET A 1012 -16.63 17.69 34.25
C MET A 1012 -15.62 18.51 33.44
N ILE A 1013 -15.40 19.79 33.77
CA ILE A 1013 -14.39 20.62 33.08
C ILE A 1013 -12.98 20.06 33.28
N SER A 1014 -12.62 19.65 34.50
CA SER A 1014 -11.31 19.06 34.79
C SER A 1014 -11.07 17.74 34.05
N ASP A 1015 -12.08 16.86 34.02
CA ASP A 1015 -12.02 15.59 33.30
C ASP A 1015 -11.94 15.82 31.78
N LEU A 1016 -12.69 16.80 31.24
CA LEU A 1016 -12.58 17.23 29.84
C LEU A 1016 -11.18 17.75 29.53
N ALA A 1017 -10.67 18.70 30.32
CA ALA A 1017 -9.36 19.31 30.12
C ALA A 1017 -8.25 18.27 30.12
N LYS A 1018 -8.30 17.29 31.03
CA LYS A 1018 -7.35 16.19 31.11
C LYS A 1018 -7.33 15.32 29.85
N VAL A 1019 -8.50 14.99 29.30
CA VAL A 1019 -8.57 14.15 28.08
C VAL A 1019 -8.19 14.96 26.85
N THR A 1020 -8.68 16.19 26.73
CA THR A 1020 -8.37 17.09 25.62
C THR A 1020 -6.88 17.39 25.54
N SER A 1021 -6.20 17.69 26.66
CA SER A 1021 -4.75 17.94 26.65
C SER A 1021 -3.95 16.74 26.15
N LEU A 1022 -4.37 15.52 26.49
CA LEU A 1022 -3.71 14.29 26.01
C LEU A 1022 -3.97 14.03 24.53
N LEU A 1023 -5.16 14.40 24.03
CA LEU A 1023 -5.46 14.35 22.60
C LEU A 1023 -4.63 15.39 21.83
N ASP A 1024 -4.52 16.60 22.35
CA ASP A 1024 -3.74 17.69 21.74
C ASP A 1024 -2.23 17.41 21.76
N GLU A 1025 -1.69 16.82 22.83
CA GLU A 1025 -0.30 16.33 22.87
C GLU A 1025 -0.08 15.26 21.79
N GLY A 1026 -1.04 14.36 21.59
CA GLY A 1026 -1.03 13.39 20.50
C GLY A 1026 -1.09 14.04 19.11
N GLU A 1027 -1.91 15.07 18.92
CA GLU A 1027 -2.05 15.79 17.64
C GLU A 1027 -0.85 16.72 17.34
N GLN A 1028 -0.27 17.38 18.35
CA GLN A 1028 0.92 18.23 18.16
C GLN A 1028 2.13 17.40 17.75
N LEU A 1029 2.30 16.21 18.36
CA LEU A 1029 3.27 15.22 17.88
C LEU A 1029 3.00 14.78 16.42
N MET A 1030 1.76 14.87 15.92
CA MET A 1030 1.43 14.62 14.51
C MET A 1030 1.69 15.80 13.56
N ILE A 1031 1.65 17.04 14.04
CA ILE A 1031 1.76 18.26 13.21
C ILE A 1031 3.21 18.74 13.13
N ASP A 1032 3.97 18.62 14.22
CA ASP A 1032 5.38 19.00 14.29
C ASP A 1032 6.31 17.95 13.65
N ALA A 1033 5.78 16.78 13.28
CA ALA A 1033 6.42 15.70 12.53
C ALA A 1033 5.94 15.67 11.08
#